data_AF-A0A6N7M2Q5-F1
#
_entry.id   AF-A0A6N7M2Q5-F1
#
_cell.length_a   1.000
_cell.length_b   1.000
_cell.length_c   1.000
_cell.angle_alpha   90.00
_cell.angle_beta   90.00
_cell.angle_gamma   90.00
#
_symmetry.space_group_name_H-M   'P 1'
#
loop_
_entity.id
_entity.type
_entity.pdbx_description
1 polymer ?
#
loop_
_entity_poly.entity_id
_entity_poly.type
_entity_poly.pdbx_seq_one_letter_code
_entity_poly.pdbx_strand_id
1 'polypeptide(L)'
;METSWEMGAGKFNISGLFEYYSDPYFTSDFYNRAENIDWSRMLGMDEEAELDASISEKWNLNWELNAKGNLSPDNPLFNTVSLPYLKSKIFWQSRELENIDAYPLSADPDRHFYYPVSMQLPNVEIHVAGKILEMSSSKIRAAVAEDSVAENDQSPEIVSEEPGKGYLIPDFRPAEGSIVETKSEEFAGTAMLENLRLPEAKKDLYVQPEREDLSLVLSYDLRPGIIVENTFDSDSENWPSPEDVDYESRYTTMVVSDTTTLDYKLNLQEGLINLNQGLAHSGTYQTRYRGTSETIDNWEDLVMGDYQQTRSDLATTMLVSFYPLMDSPDFKYSFLTYKLNWIFFSTILNEWLSAYGSPVYYNRTGEWNSDTVKEHNAQGRFEYRPLERAHTLTLSTQMPPLLASISGELIFYLWILKSRVNSVYSEISPDNWQLQPLVVEETLEIGDEFSFSEQLRFDLEDSLLTKSISGINLWNFNASFTAERLLPVEWSTDVGWKDQGVTEEFMAGNIQLGYTSDPEPLFLWKNRIWLESNMNTSWNMDLRRFTENSLNFSFKLDLFIYKFLEFSFSSVHVNNLTHRYFPAFTKELDIPWMNPITDLLRSFNFWNIDDRYNSAFKLKNIALKAIHHLHDWDLSFIYEGKPVLFTDLSNALKYRWESTFSIFLQWIPIPEVKSTVRGDGSAFYVRG
;
A
#
# COMPACT_ATOMS: atom_id res chain seq x y z
N MET A 1 -8.98 -19.72 27.88
CA MET A 1 -9.52 -18.37 28.19
C MET A 1 -8.50 -17.35 27.74
N GLU A 2 -8.92 -16.35 26.96
CA GLU A 2 -8.07 -15.25 26.54
C GLU A 2 -8.57 -13.99 27.23
N THR A 3 -7.69 -13.25 27.89
CA THR A 3 -8.02 -11.98 28.52
C THR A 3 -7.21 -10.89 27.85
N SER A 4 -7.89 -9.97 27.19
CA SER A 4 -7.30 -8.74 26.68
C SER A 4 -7.91 -7.53 27.39
N TRP A 5 -7.08 -6.55 27.70
CA TRP A 5 -7.52 -5.31 28.31
C TRP A 5 -6.70 -4.15 27.78
N GLU A 6 -7.32 -2.98 27.72
CA GLU A 6 -6.68 -1.71 27.37
C GLU A 6 -7.16 -0.65 28.35
N MET A 7 -6.21 0.04 28.98
CA MET A 7 -6.46 1.08 29.96
C MET A 7 -5.67 2.33 29.57
N GLY A 8 -6.38 3.37 29.15
CA GLY A 8 -5.83 4.68 28.85
C GLY A 8 -6.11 5.68 29.97
N ALA A 9 -5.07 6.35 30.47
CA ALA A 9 -5.19 7.47 31.40
C ALA A 9 -4.33 8.65 30.93
N GLY A 10 -5.00 9.66 30.34
CA GLY A 10 -4.35 10.89 29.87
C GLY A 10 -3.26 10.62 28.83
N LYS A 11 -2.01 10.88 29.21
CA LYS A 11 -0.81 10.77 28.37
C LYS A 11 -0.26 9.34 28.22
N PHE A 12 -0.86 8.35 28.89
CA PHE A 12 -0.40 6.97 28.91
C PHE A 12 -1.50 5.99 28.53
N ASN A 13 -1.11 4.90 27.88
CA ASN A 13 -1.98 3.78 27.55
C ASN A 13 -1.23 2.48 27.83
N ILE A 14 -1.89 1.57 28.54
CA ILE A 14 -1.38 0.25 28.89
C ILE A 14 -2.37 -0.78 28.38
N SER A 15 -1.89 -1.77 27.64
CA SER A 15 -2.67 -2.94 27.23
C SER A 15 -1.98 -4.23 27.64
N GLY A 16 -2.79 -5.24 27.92
CA GLY A 16 -2.31 -6.57 28.26
C GLY A 16 -3.11 -7.63 27.51
N LEU A 17 -2.42 -8.68 27.10
CA LEU A 17 -2.98 -9.89 26.51
C LEU A 17 -2.43 -11.08 27.28
N PHE A 18 -3.31 -11.90 27.83
CA PHE A 18 -2.96 -13.10 28.57
C PHE A 18 -3.81 -14.27 28.08
N GLU A 19 -3.15 -15.26 27.48
CA GLU A 19 -3.74 -16.53 27.09
C GLU A 19 -3.59 -17.55 28.22
N TYR A 20 -4.71 -18.06 28.75
CA TYR A 20 -4.76 -19.08 29.79
C TYR A 20 -5.48 -20.31 29.26
N TYR A 21 -4.75 -21.35 28.89
CA TYR A 21 -5.32 -22.63 28.47
C TYR A 21 -4.73 -23.74 29.33
N SER A 22 -5.55 -24.71 29.71
CA SER A 22 -5.10 -25.90 30.44
C SER A 22 -4.24 -26.79 29.53
N ASP A 23 -4.69 -26.97 28.29
CA ASP A 23 -4.08 -27.84 27.29
C ASP A 23 -4.33 -27.32 25.85
N PRO A 24 -3.57 -27.78 24.85
CA PRO A 24 -3.71 -27.33 23.45
C PRO A 24 -5.08 -27.61 22.83
N TYR A 25 -5.78 -28.63 23.31
CA TYR A 25 -7.05 -29.12 22.78
C TYR A 25 -8.26 -28.52 23.49
N PHE A 26 -8.06 -27.73 24.55
CA PHE A 26 -9.14 -27.07 25.28
C PHE A 26 -10.09 -26.32 24.34
N THR A 27 -9.55 -25.72 23.27
CA THR A 27 -10.36 -25.01 22.30
C THR A 27 -11.22 -25.94 21.45
N SER A 28 -10.67 -27.03 20.92
CA SER A 28 -11.44 -28.04 20.18
C SER A 28 -12.46 -28.75 21.08
N ASP A 29 -12.11 -29.00 22.33
CA ASP A 29 -12.91 -29.81 23.25
C ASP A 29 -14.08 -29.05 23.87
N PHE A 30 -13.93 -27.74 24.10
CA PHE A 30 -14.92 -26.92 24.80
C PHE A 30 -15.56 -25.82 23.93
N TYR A 31 -14.85 -25.19 22.99
CA TYR A 31 -15.49 -24.20 22.11
C TYR A 31 -16.33 -24.84 21.00
N ASN A 32 -16.11 -26.12 20.70
CA ASN A 32 -17.03 -26.90 19.87
C ASN A 32 -18.31 -27.31 20.63
N ARG A 33 -18.39 -27.05 21.95
CA ARG A 33 -19.61 -27.25 22.75
C ARG A 33 -20.45 -25.98 22.75
N ALA A 34 -20.92 -25.55 21.58
CA ALA A 34 -22.11 -24.73 21.55
C ALA A 34 -23.29 -25.62 21.95
N GLU A 35 -23.64 -25.65 23.25
CA GLU A 35 -24.97 -26.12 23.69
C GLU A 35 -26.02 -25.11 23.22
N ASN A 36 -26.26 -25.08 21.91
CA ASN A 36 -27.49 -24.50 21.40
C ASN A 36 -28.56 -25.55 21.71
N ILE A 37 -29.41 -25.31 22.71
CA ILE A 37 -30.61 -26.11 22.92
C ILE A 37 -31.51 -25.83 21.72
N ASP A 38 -31.30 -26.62 20.67
CA ASP A 38 -32.16 -26.58 19.51
C ASP A 38 -33.40 -27.40 19.82
N TRP A 39 -34.47 -26.70 20.18
CA TRP A 39 -35.77 -27.30 20.44
C TRP A 39 -36.29 -28.08 19.21
N SER A 40 -35.80 -27.78 18.00
CA SER A 40 -36.14 -28.53 16.78
C SER A 40 -35.61 -29.97 16.82
N ARG A 41 -34.40 -30.19 17.35
CA ARG A 41 -33.74 -31.51 17.44
C ARG A 41 -34.40 -32.41 18.48
N MET A 42 -34.93 -31.83 19.56
CA MET A 42 -35.76 -32.55 20.56
C MET A 42 -37.18 -32.87 20.07
N LEU A 43 -37.71 -32.10 19.12
CA LEU A 43 -39.03 -32.34 18.50
C LEU A 43 -38.95 -33.19 17.22
N GLY A 44 -37.74 -33.65 16.84
CA GLY A 44 -37.51 -34.52 15.70
C GLY A 44 -37.64 -33.84 14.34
N MET A 45 -37.34 -32.54 14.25
CA MET A 45 -37.59 -31.74 13.05
C MET A 45 -36.37 -31.47 12.16
N ASP A 46 -35.16 -31.93 12.50
CA ASP A 46 -33.96 -31.76 11.65
C ASP A 46 -33.16 -33.07 11.46
N GLU A 47 -32.80 -33.35 10.19
CA GLU A 47 -31.78 -34.33 9.80
C GLU A 47 -30.37 -33.73 9.99
N GLU A 48 -29.42 -34.58 10.37
CA GLU A 48 -28.05 -34.26 10.81
C GLU A 48 -27.28 -33.34 9.84
N ALA A 49 -26.94 -32.13 10.30
CA ALA A 49 -25.91 -31.29 9.68
C ALA A 49 -24.64 -31.32 10.53
N GLU A 50 -23.56 -31.85 9.97
CA GLU A 50 -22.20 -31.75 10.53
C GLU A 50 -21.74 -30.28 10.50
N LEU A 51 -21.42 -29.74 11.69
CA LEU A 51 -20.82 -28.42 11.88
C LEU A 51 -19.30 -28.61 12.00
N ASP A 52 -18.58 -28.60 10.87
CA ASP A 52 -17.12 -28.46 10.88
C ASP A 52 -16.74 -26.98 10.79
N ALA A 53 -16.77 -26.29 11.94
CA ALA A 53 -15.91 -25.15 12.17
C ALA A 53 -14.62 -25.69 12.79
N SER A 54 -13.55 -25.82 12.00
CA SER A 54 -12.25 -26.28 12.51
C SER A 54 -11.64 -25.25 13.46
N ILE A 55 -12.00 -25.36 14.74
CA ILE A 55 -11.35 -24.65 15.84
C ILE A 55 -9.95 -25.28 15.99
N SER A 56 -8.91 -24.50 15.74
CA SER A 56 -7.52 -24.98 15.73
C SER A 56 -6.95 -25.09 17.15
N GLU A 57 -6.24 -26.18 17.42
CA GLU A 57 -5.49 -26.42 18.67
C GLU A 57 -4.44 -25.32 18.95
N LYS A 58 -4.25 -24.98 20.23
CA LYS A 58 -3.40 -23.88 20.71
C LYS A 58 -2.10 -24.41 21.33
N TRP A 59 -1.14 -24.77 20.49
CA TRP A 59 0.16 -25.33 20.94
C TRP A 59 1.10 -24.31 21.61
N ASN A 60 0.87 -23.01 21.43
CA ASN A 60 1.70 -21.94 21.97
C ASN A 60 0.85 -20.87 22.64
N LEU A 61 1.31 -20.31 23.76
CA LEU A 61 0.66 -19.20 24.46
C LEU A 61 1.56 -17.97 24.49
N ASN A 62 0.95 -16.79 24.35
CA ASN A 62 1.64 -15.51 24.51
C ASN A 62 1.03 -14.71 25.65
N TRP A 63 1.88 -14.27 26.57
CA TRP A 63 1.54 -13.22 27.52
C TRP A 63 2.28 -11.96 27.11
N GLU A 64 1.53 -10.90 26.81
CA GLU A 64 2.08 -9.63 26.38
C GLU A 64 1.55 -8.49 27.26
N LEU A 65 2.46 -7.65 27.73
CA LEU A 65 2.15 -6.39 28.39
C LEU A 65 2.79 -5.28 27.56
N ASN A 66 1.99 -4.33 27.11
CA ASN A 66 2.43 -3.18 26.33
C ASN A 66 2.04 -1.90 27.04
N ALA A 67 2.98 -0.97 27.21
CA ALA A 67 2.68 0.38 27.66
C ALA A 67 3.26 1.40 26.69
N LYS A 68 2.54 2.49 26.44
CA LYS A 68 3.00 3.62 25.63
C LYS A 68 2.64 4.93 26.33
N GLY A 69 3.47 5.95 26.15
CA GLY A 69 3.25 7.25 26.78
C GLY A 69 3.83 8.40 25.97
N ASN A 70 3.13 9.53 25.95
CA ASN A 70 3.63 10.78 25.38
C ASN A 70 3.83 11.81 26.49
N LEU A 71 5.10 12.09 26.80
CA LEU A 71 5.56 13.00 27.83
C LEU A 71 6.00 14.36 27.27
N SER A 72 5.72 14.68 26.00
CA SER A 72 6.11 15.94 25.35
C SER A 72 5.83 17.15 26.25
N PRO A 73 6.88 17.86 26.69
CA PRO A 73 6.74 19.16 27.34
C PRO A 73 6.47 20.25 26.29
N ASP A 74 5.94 21.39 26.74
CA ASP A 74 5.77 22.58 25.90
C ASP A 74 7.08 23.38 25.86
N ASN A 75 8.10 22.83 25.20
CA ASN A 75 9.43 23.45 25.07
C ASN A 75 10.06 23.10 23.71
N PRO A 76 10.54 24.09 22.92
CA PRO A 76 11.16 23.86 21.62
C PRO A 76 12.35 22.89 21.64
N LEU A 77 13.11 22.86 22.74
CA LEU A 77 14.27 21.97 22.92
C LEU A 77 13.87 20.50 23.10
N PHE A 78 12.63 20.23 23.54
CA PHE A 78 12.08 18.90 23.81
C PHE A 78 10.67 18.81 23.24
N ASN A 79 10.51 19.01 21.93
CA ASN A 79 9.20 18.94 21.27
C ASN A 79 8.55 17.56 21.42
N THR A 80 9.37 16.51 21.38
CA THR A 80 8.92 15.13 21.48
C THR A 80 9.69 14.45 22.60
N VAL A 81 8.97 13.98 23.62
CA VAL A 81 9.49 13.02 24.60
C VAL A 81 8.45 11.94 24.72
N SER A 82 8.71 10.76 24.18
CA SER A 82 7.74 9.68 24.22
C SER A 82 8.39 8.34 24.55
N LEU A 83 7.57 7.48 25.13
CA LEU A 83 7.81 6.06 25.34
C LEU A 83 6.92 5.34 24.32
N PRO A 84 7.35 5.19 23.05
CA PRO A 84 6.54 4.59 21.99
C PRO A 84 6.02 3.20 22.35
N TYR A 85 6.86 2.37 22.97
CA TYR A 85 6.45 1.12 23.59
C TYR A 85 7.40 0.71 24.73
N LEU A 86 6.80 0.11 25.74
CA LEU A 86 7.40 -0.66 26.81
C LEU A 86 6.73 -2.03 26.73
N LYS A 87 7.40 -3.00 26.09
CA LYS A 87 6.84 -4.32 25.84
C LYS A 87 7.50 -5.35 26.74
N SER A 88 6.70 -6.14 27.44
CA SER A 88 7.15 -7.37 28.10
C SER A 88 6.38 -8.54 27.52
N LYS A 89 7.08 -9.62 27.21
CA LYS A 89 6.49 -10.80 26.58
C LYS A 89 6.99 -12.07 27.26
N ILE A 90 6.10 -13.01 27.52
CA ILE A 90 6.46 -14.38 27.89
C ILE A 90 5.88 -15.32 26.84
N PHE A 91 6.72 -16.18 26.30
CA PHE A 91 6.35 -17.18 25.31
C PHE A 91 6.33 -18.56 25.96
N TRP A 92 5.22 -19.27 25.77
CA TRP A 92 5.00 -20.61 26.30
C TRP A 92 4.79 -21.60 25.16
N GLN A 93 5.30 -22.81 25.32
CA GLN A 93 5.07 -23.94 24.42
C GLN A 93 4.47 -25.11 25.20
N SER A 94 3.76 -26.00 24.52
CA SER A 94 3.26 -27.24 25.11
C SER A 94 4.11 -28.46 24.76
N ARG A 95 4.28 -29.39 25.70
CA ARG A 95 4.93 -30.70 25.51
C ARG A 95 4.07 -31.82 26.09
N GLU A 96 4.23 -33.02 25.55
CA GLU A 96 3.61 -34.25 26.05
C GLU A 96 4.39 -34.83 27.25
N LEU A 97 3.68 -35.36 28.25
CA LEU A 97 4.32 -36.02 29.40
C LEU A 97 4.95 -37.36 29.02
N GLU A 98 6.19 -37.60 29.45
CA GLU A 98 6.84 -38.92 29.37
C GLU A 98 6.36 -39.84 30.51
N ASN A 99 6.06 -41.11 30.20
CA ASN A 99 5.48 -42.15 31.09
C ASN A 99 3.99 -41.99 31.47
N ILE A 100 3.12 -42.03 30.47
CA ILE A 100 1.69 -42.29 30.69
C ILE A 100 1.44 -43.81 30.68
N ASP A 101 1.36 -44.43 31.86
CA ASP A 101 0.96 -45.84 32.01
C ASP A 101 -0.58 -46.00 31.81
N ALA A 102 -0.95 -46.75 30.76
CA ALA A 102 -2.24 -47.42 30.47
C ALA A 102 -3.50 -46.59 30.06
N TYR A 103 -3.96 -46.86 28.83
CA TYR A 103 -5.23 -46.53 28.11
C TYR A 103 -6.49 -46.00 28.85
N PRO A 104 -7.36 -45.20 28.18
CA PRO A 104 -7.17 -44.42 26.94
C PRO A 104 -7.06 -42.92 27.25
N LEU A 105 -5.85 -42.38 27.23
CA LEU A 105 -5.56 -40.95 27.49
C LEU A 105 -5.65 -40.05 26.25
N SER A 106 -6.22 -40.52 25.13
CA SER A 106 -6.31 -39.70 23.90
C SER A 106 -7.18 -38.46 24.05
N ALA A 107 -7.97 -38.37 25.14
CA ALA A 107 -8.82 -37.23 25.46
C ALA A 107 -8.57 -36.65 26.87
N ASP A 108 -7.51 -37.07 27.57
CA ASP A 108 -7.20 -36.53 28.89
C ASP A 108 -6.57 -35.13 28.72
N PRO A 109 -7.10 -34.07 29.35
CA PRO A 109 -6.49 -32.73 29.30
C PRO A 109 -5.07 -32.70 29.91
N ASP A 110 -4.74 -33.61 30.83
CA ASP A 110 -3.43 -33.63 31.49
C ASP A 110 -2.33 -34.26 30.62
N ARG A 111 -2.63 -34.66 29.38
CA ARG A 111 -1.65 -35.27 28.46
C ARG A 111 -0.52 -34.33 28.05
N HIS A 112 -0.77 -33.02 28.09
CA HIS A 112 0.18 -32.00 27.68
C HIS A 112 0.22 -30.89 28.72
N PHE A 113 1.38 -30.26 28.87
CA PHE A 113 1.53 -29.12 29.76
C PHE A 113 2.29 -27.99 29.08
N TYR A 114 1.99 -26.75 29.46
CA TYR A 114 2.69 -25.57 28.99
C TYR A 114 3.90 -25.25 29.87
N TYR A 115 5.01 -24.91 29.23
CA TYR A 115 6.23 -24.47 29.89
C TYR A 115 6.76 -23.19 29.21
N PRO A 116 7.43 -22.29 29.95
CA PRO A 116 7.96 -21.06 29.40
C PRO A 116 9.25 -21.32 28.62
N VAL A 117 9.41 -20.71 27.46
CA VAL A 117 10.61 -20.88 26.62
C VAL A 117 11.47 -19.62 26.64
N SER A 118 10.84 -18.46 26.50
CA SER A 118 11.54 -17.20 26.60
C SER A 118 10.69 -16.11 27.24
N MET A 119 11.38 -15.15 27.82
CA MET A 119 10.79 -14.02 28.50
C MET A 119 11.58 -12.74 28.17
N GLN A 120 10.92 -11.79 27.52
CA GLN A 120 11.44 -10.47 27.21
C GLN A 120 11.03 -9.48 28.31
N LEU A 121 11.99 -8.91 29.03
CA LEU A 121 11.76 -8.02 30.18
C LEU A 121 12.54 -6.72 30.09
N PRO A 122 11.85 -5.61 30.36
CA PRO A 122 11.08 -4.96 29.32
C PRO A 122 11.95 -4.54 28.12
N ASN A 123 11.40 -4.67 26.92
CA ASN A 123 11.87 -3.97 25.74
C ASN A 123 11.44 -2.50 25.85
N VAL A 124 12.41 -1.60 25.95
CA VAL A 124 12.21 -0.16 26.15
C VAL A 124 12.79 0.58 24.96
N GLU A 125 11.99 1.42 24.32
CA GLU A 125 12.49 2.44 23.38
C GLU A 125 12.05 3.81 23.87
N ILE A 126 12.99 4.75 23.98
CA ILE A 126 12.70 6.14 24.35
C ILE A 126 12.93 7.00 23.12
N HIS A 127 11.97 7.86 22.77
CA HIS A 127 12.13 8.81 21.66
C HIS A 127 12.18 10.24 22.20
N VAL A 128 13.31 10.90 22.01
CA VAL A 128 13.52 12.31 22.37
C VAL A 128 13.89 13.08 21.12
N ALA A 129 13.11 14.11 20.78
CA ALA A 129 13.42 14.98 19.65
C ALA A 129 13.10 16.44 19.96
N GLY A 130 13.83 17.34 19.33
CA GLY A 130 13.66 18.77 19.55
C GLY A 130 14.45 19.64 18.59
N LYS A 131 14.26 20.94 18.72
CA LYS A 131 14.99 21.97 17.98
C LYS A 131 15.97 22.66 18.92
N ILE A 132 17.26 22.60 18.60
CA ILE A 132 18.34 23.26 19.35
C ILE A 132 18.36 24.75 18.99
N LEU A 133 18.21 25.06 17.70
CA LEU A 133 18.29 26.41 17.18
C LEU A 133 17.29 26.59 16.05
N GLU A 134 16.50 27.64 16.12
CA GLU A 134 15.62 28.08 15.03
C GLU A 134 15.81 29.58 14.85
N MET A 135 16.40 29.98 13.74
CA MET A 135 16.62 31.37 13.38
C MET A 135 15.92 31.65 12.07
N SER A 136 15.18 32.76 12.02
CA SER A 136 14.59 33.25 10.79
C SER A 136 14.70 34.77 10.71
N SER A 137 14.99 35.28 9.52
CA SER A 137 15.01 36.72 9.22
C SER A 137 13.70 37.45 9.57
N SER A 138 12.54 36.79 9.49
CA SER A 138 11.24 37.34 9.90
C SER A 138 11.18 37.58 11.41
N LYS A 139 11.63 36.59 12.20
CA LYS A 139 11.75 36.67 13.68
C LYS A 139 12.81 37.68 14.13
N ILE A 140 13.92 37.80 13.40
CA ILE A 140 14.98 38.78 13.70
C ILE A 140 14.50 40.22 13.44
N ARG A 141 13.78 40.47 12.33
CA ARG A 141 13.20 41.78 12.04
C ARG A 141 12.14 42.18 13.07
N ALA A 142 11.32 41.23 13.53
CA ALA A 142 10.34 41.47 14.61
C ALA A 142 11.02 41.84 15.94
N ALA A 143 12.07 41.12 16.35
CA ALA A 143 12.82 41.42 17.58
C ALA A 143 13.55 42.78 17.53
N VAL A 144 14.13 43.13 16.38
CA VAL A 144 14.78 44.45 16.18
C VAL A 144 13.75 45.58 16.11
N ALA A 145 12.55 45.32 15.59
CA ALA A 145 11.45 46.29 15.61
C ALA A 145 10.91 46.54 17.03
N GLU A 146 10.91 45.55 17.92
CA GLU A 146 10.55 45.73 19.33
C GLU A 146 11.63 46.53 20.10
N ASP A 147 12.92 46.27 19.87
CA ASP A 147 14.01 47.00 20.53
C ASP A 147 14.17 48.46 20.05
N SER A 148 13.78 48.76 18.80
CA SER A 148 13.89 50.12 18.24
C SER A 148 12.72 51.04 18.59
N VAL A 149 11.67 50.54 19.25
CA VAL A 149 10.52 51.34 19.73
C VAL A 149 10.69 51.79 21.20
N ALA A 150 11.73 51.33 21.90
CA ALA A 150 11.95 51.68 23.31
C ALA A 150 12.67 53.03 23.57
N GLU A 151 13.08 53.77 22.54
CA GLU A 151 13.85 55.03 22.68
C GLU A 151 13.31 56.19 21.82
N ASN A 152 12.00 56.48 21.85
CA ASN A 152 11.51 57.87 21.81
C ASN A 152 10.00 58.04 22.04
N ASP A 153 9.72 58.94 22.97
CA ASP A 153 8.60 59.89 23.02
C ASP A 153 7.20 59.50 23.55
N GLN A 154 6.62 60.52 24.17
CA GLN A 154 5.51 60.54 25.12
C GLN A 154 4.13 60.25 24.49
N SER A 155 3.36 59.34 25.13
CA SER A 155 1.88 59.27 25.36
C SER A 155 0.90 60.02 24.42
N PRO A 156 -0.32 59.48 24.11
CA PRO A 156 -1.15 58.74 25.07
C PRO A 156 -1.85 57.46 24.56
N GLU A 157 -2.09 56.59 25.53
CA GLU A 157 -3.18 55.61 25.70
C GLU A 157 -4.15 55.44 24.51
N ILE A 158 -4.00 54.33 23.77
CA ILE A 158 -5.06 53.74 22.96
C ILE A 158 -5.33 52.34 23.49
N VAL A 159 -6.58 52.15 23.91
CA VAL A 159 -7.21 50.94 24.41
C VAL A 159 -6.93 49.76 23.48
N SER A 160 -6.49 48.64 24.07
CA SER A 160 -6.41 47.34 23.39
C SER A 160 -7.83 46.86 23.05
N GLU A 161 -8.25 47.02 21.79
CA GLU A 161 -9.39 46.29 21.24
C GLU A 161 -8.91 45.02 20.53
N GLU A 162 -9.59 43.91 20.83
CA GLU A 162 -9.34 42.56 20.32
C GLU A 162 -9.37 42.54 18.77
N PRO A 163 -8.46 41.79 18.11
CA PRO A 163 -8.41 41.73 16.65
C PRO A 163 -9.55 40.86 16.12
N GLY A 164 -10.65 41.51 15.70
CA GLY A 164 -11.77 40.80 15.09
C GLY A 164 -13.03 41.62 14.89
N LYS A 165 -12.95 42.77 14.21
CA LYS A 165 -14.09 43.45 13.53
C LYS A 165 -13.61 44.65 12.70
N GLY A 166 -13.22 44.39 11.45
CA GLY A 166 -13.04 45.45 10.45
C GLY A 166 -14.31 45.64 9.63
N TYR A 167 -15.06 46.72 9.89
CA TYR A 167 -16.07 47.23 8.95
C TYR A 167 -15.39 48.18 7.97
N LEU A 168 -15.45 47.89 6.66
CA LEU A 168 -15.21 48.88 5.62
C LEU A 168 -16.54 49.63 5.39
N ILE A 169 -16.60 50.90 5.79
CA ILE A 169 -17.65 51.82 5.34
C ILE A 169 -17.08 52.57 4.12
N PRO A 170 -17.63 52.39 2.90
CA PRO A 170 -17.43 53.35 1.84
C PRO A 170 -18.39 54.54 2.05
N ASP A 171 -17.82 55.74 2.13
CA ASP A 171 -18.51 57.02 2.19
C ASP A 171 -19.29 57.26 0.89
N PHE A 172 -20.62 57.05 0.94
CA PHE A 172 -21.55 57.58 -0.05
C PHE A 172 -22.63 58.36 0.70
N ARG A 173 -22.52 59.68 0.70
CA ARG A 173 -23.63 60.58 1.04
C ARG A 173 -24.47 60.84 -0.21
N PRO A 174 -25.79 60.60 -0.20
CA PRO A 174 -26.74 61.42 -0.91
C PRO A 174 -27.38 62.44 0.04
N ALA A 175 -27.84 63.53 -0.57
CA ALA A 175 -28.35 64.74 0.08
C ALA A 175 -29.74 64.58 0.73
N GLU A 176 -29.96 65.43 1.74
CA GLU A 176 -31.20 66.05 2.23
C GLU A 176 -32.56 65.35 2.07
N GLY A 177 -33.31 65.27 3.19
CA GLY A 177 -34.76 65.53 3.16
C GLY A 177 -35.68 64.59 3.94
N SER A 178 -36.32 65.14 4.98
CA SER A 178 -37.68 64.88 5.49
C SER A 178 -38.13 63.47 5.94
N ILE A 179 -38.21 63.37 7.27
CA ILE A 179 -39.22 62.77 8.18
C ILE A 179 -40.57 62.26 7.60
N VAL A 180 -41.07 61.14 8.15
CA VAL A 180 -42.39 60.90 8.81
C VAL A 180 -43.17 59.62 8.40
N GLU A 181 -43.43 58.81 9.45
CA GLU A 181 -44.57 57.94 9.81
C GLU A 181 -45.08 56.81 8.89
N THR A 182 -44.95 55.54 9.30
CA THR A 182 -45.85 54.71 10.16
C THR A 182 -47.01 54.06 9.40
N LYS A 183 -47.01 52.72 9.32
CA LYS A 183 -47.95 51.80 10.03
C LYS A 183 -47.90 50.37 9.48
N SER A 184 -48.07 49.44 10.44
CA SER A 184 -48.62 48.07 10.34
C SER A 184 -47.86 47.10 9.43
N GLU A 185 -47.65 45.83 9.75
CA GLU A 185 -48.17 44.92 10.77
C GLU A 185 -47.24 43.70 10.69
N GLU A 186 -47.01 42.99 11.80
CA GLU A 186 -46.36 41.68 11.75
C GLU A 186 -47.15 40.74 10.84
N PHE A 187 -46.50 40.20 9.82
CA PHE A 187 -46.91 38.91 9.25
C PHE A 187 -45.68 38.06 8.96
N ALA A 188 -45.73 36.85 9.52
CA ALA A 188 -44.71 35.83 9.47
C ALA A 188 -44.31 35.48 8.02
N GLY A 189 -43.01 35.48 7.77
CA GLY A 189 -42.41 35.14 6.48
C GLY A 189 -41.00 34.57 6.63
N THR A 190 -40.73 33.79 7.67
CA THR A 190 -39.48 33.03 7.86
C THR A 190 -39.34 31.83 6.89
N ALA A 191 -40.07 31.82 5.77
CA ALA A 191 -40.09 30.71 4.80
C ALA A 191 -39.52 31.06 3.41
N MET A 192 -38.82 32.19 3.25
CA MET A 192 -38.24 32.61 1.95
C MET A 192 -36.77 33.04 2.00
N LEU A 193 -36.05 32.75 3.09
CA LEU A 193 -34.60 33.03 3.20
C LEU A 193 -33.71 31.76 3.16
N GLU A 194 -34.27 30.55 3.19
CA GLU A 194 -33.48 29.30 3.14
C GLU A 194 -32.89 28.98 1.74
N ASN A 195 -33.28 29.71 0.68
CA ASN A 195 -32.84 29.43 -0.70
C ASN A 195 -31.96 30.52 -1.32
N LEU A 196 -31.28 31.34 -0.53
CA LEU A 196 -30.15 32.13 -1.02
C LEU A 196 -28.86 31.40 -0.69
N ARG A 197 -28.38 30.57 -1.63
CA ARG A 197 -26.97 30.15 -1.61
C ARG A 197 -26.11 31.39 -1.71
N LEU A 198 -25.43 31.75 -0.63
CA LEU A 198 -24.32 32.68 -0.67
C LEU A 198 -23.32 32.14 -1.71
N PRO A 199 -22.76 33.00 -2.60
CA PRO A 199 -21.67 32.56 -3.47
C PRO A 199 -20.58 31.96 -2.59
N GLU A 200 -19.95 30.88 -3.06
CA GLU A 200 -18.81 30.29 -2.35
C GLU A 200 -17.82 31.40 -2.02
N ALA A 201 -17.48 31.53 -0.73
CA ALA A 201 -16.41 32.41 -0.32
C ALA A 201 -15.20 32.02 -1.18
N LYS A 202 -14.66 32.99 -1.93
CA LYS A 202 -13.41 32.77 -2.67
C LYS A 202 -12.44 32.14 -1.68
N LYS A 203 -11.92 30.95 -2.01
CA LYS A 203 -10.83 30.35 -1.26
C LYS A 203 -9.79 31.45 -1.05
N ASP A 204 -9.35 31.61 0.20
CA ASP A 204 -8.27 32.54 0.51
C ASP A 204 -7.18 32.33 -0.53
N LEU A 205 -6.82 33.42 -1.22
CA LEU A 205 -5.70 33.38 -2.15
C LEU A 205 -4.53 32.80 -1.37
N TYR A 206 -3.85 31.82 -1.96
CA TYR A 206 -2.62 31.30 -1.39
C TYR A 206 -1.65 32.47 -1.26
N VAL A 207 -1.57 33.04 -0.05
CA VAL A 207 -0.55 34.02 0.29
C VAL A 207 0.73 33.19 0.28
N GLN A 208 1.55 33.42 -0.74
CA GLN A 208 2.90 32.86 -0.78
C GLN A 208 3.54 33.18 0.58
N PRO A 209 4.05 32.17 1.32
CA PRO A 209 4.73 32.44 2.58
C PRO A 209 5.79 33.51 2.34
N GLU A 210 5.87 34.46 3.25
CA GLU A 210 6.79 35.58 3.16
C GLU A 210 8.20 35.03 2.90
N ARG A 211 8.83 35.51 1.82
CA ARG A 211 10.12 34.97 1.39
C ARG A 211 11.16 35.33 2.44
N GLU A 212 11.72 34.33 3.10
CA GLU A 212 12.71 34.56 4.16
C GLU A 212 14.12 34.62 3.58
N ASP A 213 14.84 35.70 3.87
CA ASP A 213 16.22 35.93 3.40
C ASP A 213 17.22 34.93 4.01
N LEU A 214 16.93 34.45 5.23
CA LEU A 214 17.73 33.46 5.94
C LEU A 214 16.83 32.68 6.89
N SER A 215 16.86 31.35 6.80
CA SER A 215 16.29 30.46 7.80
C SER A 215 17.29 29.35 8.16
N LEU A 216 17.51 29.12 9.45
CA LEU A 216 18.39 28.07 9.96
C LEU A 216 17.66 27.28 11.03
N VAL A 217 17.60 25.96 10.87
CA VAL A 217 17.01 25.03 11.84
C VAL A 217 18.01 23.94 12.15
N LEU A 218 18.36 23.80 13.43
CA LEU A 218 19.13 22.69 13.96
C LEU A 218 18.20 21.85 14.84
N SER A 219 17.98 20.59 14.47
CA SER A 219 17.14 19.65 15.21
C SER A 219 17.88 18.37 15.51
N TYR A 220 17.46 17.67 16.55
CA TYR A 220 17.99 16.36 16.91
C TYR A 220 16.84 15.37 17.14
N ASP A 221 17.09 14.10 16.87
CA ASP A 221 16.23 12.96 17.18
C ASP A 221 17.11 11.86 17.80
N LEU A 222 16.72 11.37 18.97
CA LEU A 222 17.46 10.40 19.76
C LEU A 222 16.52 9.24 20.14
N ARG A 223 16.94 8.01 19.81
CA ARG A 223 16.18 6.77 20.03
C ARG A 223 17.04 5.66 20.62
N PRO A 224 17.34 5.70 21.93
CA PRO A 224 17.92 4.56 22.63
C PRO A 224 16.87 3.47 22.85
N GLY A 225 17.27 2.23 22.57
CA GLY A 225 16.53 1.01 22.78
C GLY A 225 17.30 0.04 23.66
N ILE A 226 16.60 -0.65 24.56
CA ILE A 226 17.16 -1.77 25.32
C ILE A 226 16.20 -2.93 25.24
N ILE A 227 16.72 -4.09 24.85
CA ILE A 227 16.02 -5.36 24.84
C ILE A 227 16.78 -6.30 25.77
N VAL A 228 16.08 -6.83 26.77
CA VAL A 228 16.60 -7.96 27.55
C VAL A 228 15.67 -9.15 27.34
N GLU A 229 16.25 -10.25 26.88
CA GLU A 229 15.56 -11.51 26.63
C GLU A 229 16.22 -12.61 27.44
N ASN A 230 15.45 -13.27 28.28
CA ASN A 230 15.85 -14.44 29.03
C ASN A 230 15.31 -15.69 28.33
N THR A 231 16.19 -16.63 28.03
CA THR A 231 15.85 -17.96 27.52
C THR A 231 15.93 -18.97 28.66
N PHE A 232 14.85 -19.71 28.89
CA PHE A 232 14.81 -20.72 29.94
C PHE A 232 15.47 -22.03 29.50
N ASP A 233 15.91 -22.84 30.46
CA ASP A 233 16.47 -24.16 30.19
C ASP A 233 15.38 -25.23 30.00
N SER A 234 14.50 -24.97 29.04
CA SER A 234 13.29 -25.75 28.83
C SER A 234 13.51 -27.03 28.02
N ASP A 235 14.70 -27.62 28.03
CA ASP A 235 15.02 -28.78 27.21
C ASP A 235 14.25 -30.04 27.68
N SER A 236 14.14 -30.99 26.75
CA SER A 236 13.76 -32.41 26.93
C SER A 236 13.94 -32.98 28.33
N GLU A 237 15.21 -32.97 28.67
CA GLU A 237 15.83 -33.73 29.76
C GLU A 237 15.68 -33.01 31.10
N ASN A 238 15.55 -31.68 31.06
CA ASN A 238 15.50 -30.83 32.26
C ASN A 238 14.07 -30.71 32.79
N TRP A 239 13.07 -30.53 31.93
CA TRP A 239 11.66 -30.42 32.33
C TRP A 239 10.77 -31.49 31.65
N PRO A 240 10.83 -32.76 32.10
CA PRO A 240 10.01 -33.84 31.55
C PRO A 240 8.56 -33.81 32.07
N SER A 241 8.30 -33.24 33.25
CA SER A 241 6.96 -33.10 33.83
C SER A 241 6.67 -31.67 34.32
N PRO A 242 5.39 -31.30 34.55
CA PRO A 242 5.02 -29.99 35.08
C PRO A 242 5.65 -29.67 36.45
N GLU A 243 5.96 -30.69 37.25
CA GLU A 243 6.56 -30.54 38.57
C GLU A 243 8.04 -30.14 38.52
N ASP A 244 8.69 -30.42 37.37
CA ASP A 244 10.12 -30.15 37.16
C ASP A 244 10.38 -28.72 36.65
N VAL A 245 9.33 -27.94 36.32
CA VAL A 245 9.46 -26.56 35.82
C VAL A 245 9.93 -25.64 36.94
N ASP A 246 11.23 -25.38 36.98
CA ASP A 246 11.91 -24.57 38.01
C ASP A 246 12.22 -23.13 37.57
N TYR A 247 11.94 -22.80 36.30
CA TYR A 247 12.21 -21.49 35.67
C TYR A 247 13.69 -21.11 35.65
N GLU A 248 14.62 -22.07 35.68
CA GLU A 248 16.05 -21.79 35.54
C GLU A 248 16.37 -21.14 34.18
N SER A 249 17.22 -20.10 34.20
CA SER A 249 17.66 -19.40 33.00
C SER A 249 18.81 -20.15 32.35
N ARG A 250 18.68 -20.49 31.07
CA ARG A 250 19.80 -21.01 30.28
C ARG A 250 20.79 -19.88 30.00
N TYR A 251 20.31 -18.79 29.42
CA TYR A 251 21.07 -17.56 29.22
C TYR A 251 20.16 -16.34 29.08
N THR A 252 20.71 -15.16 29.35
CA THR A 252 20.05 -13.87 29.15
C THR A 252 20.82 -13.07 28.09
N THR A 253 20.15 -12.67 27.03
CA THR A 253 20.66 -11.77 25.99
C THR A 253 20.25 -10.34 26.30
N MET A 254 21.20 -9.42 26.25
CA MET A 254 20.97 -7.98 26.35
C MET A 254 21.43 -7.32 25.05
N VAL A 255 20.52 -6.60 24.40
CA VAL A 255 20.80 -5.78 23.22
C VAL A 255 20.52 -4.33 23.57
N VAL A 256 21.52 -3.49 23.44
CA VAL A 256 21.39 -2.04 23.51
C VAL A 256 21.54 -1.50 22.10
N SER A 257 20.53 -0.81 21.61
CA SER A 257 20.56 -0.13 20.33
C SER A 257 20.40 1.36 20.54
N ASP A 258 20.97 2.14 19.64
CA ASP A 258 20.78 3.58 19.63
C ASP A 258 20.74 4.10 18.21
N THR A 259 19.90 5.09 17.97
CA THR A 259 19.88 5.86 16.74
C THR A 259 19.76 7.32 17.10
N THR A 260 20.73 8.12 16.67
CA THR A 260 20.77 9.56 16.92
C THR A 260 20.93 10.28 15.60
N THR A 261 20.08 11.25 15.30
CA THR A 261 20.26 12.15 14.16
C THR A 261 20.39 13.59 14.63
N LEU A 262 21.25 14.33 13.95
CA LEU A 262 21.40 15.78 14.07
C LEU A 262 21.19 16.36 12.68
N ASP A 263 20.05 17.03 12.50
CA ASP A 263 19.62 17.60 11.23
C ASP A 263 19.85 19.11 11.23
N TYR A 264 20.56 19.58 10.21
CA TYR A 264 20.88 20.96 9.93
C TYR A 264 20.21 21.38 8.62
N LYS A 265 19.26 22.31 8.70
CA LYS A 265 18.57 22.89 7.54
C LYS A 265 18.90 24.36 7.43
N LEU A 266 19.47 24.76 6.31
CA LEU A 266 19.82 26.13 5.99
C LEU A 266 19.14 26.53 4.68
N ASN A 267 18.37 27.61 4.72
CA ASN A 267 17.80 28.26 3.55
C ASN A 267 18.39 29.67 3.47
N LEU A 268 18.96 30.00 2.31
CA LEU A 268 19.57 31.30 2.03
C LEU A 268 18.82 31.97 0.88
N GLN A 269 18.61 33.29 1.01
CA GLN A 269 18.15 34.19 -0.03
C GLN A 269 16.87 33.69 -0.70
N GLU A 270 15.76 33.64 0.06
CA GLU A 270 14.43 33.27 -0.43
C GLU A 270 14.32 31.87 -1.04
N GLY A 271 15.23 30.94 -0.71
CA GLY A 271 15.26 29.60 -1.29
C GLY A 271 16.26 29.40 -2.42
N LEU A 272 17.10 30.39 -2.73
CA LEU A 272 18.14 30.28 -3.76
C LEU A 272 19.07 29.08 -3.48
N ILE A 273 19.49 28.93 -2.23
CA ILE A 273 20.29 27.79 -1.77
C ILE A 273 19.59 27.14 -0.59
N ASN A 274 19.31 25.86 -0.69
CA ASN A 274 18.83 25.02 0.40
C ASN A 274 19.87 23.94 0.69
N LEU A 275 20.36 23.90 1.91
CA LEU A 275 21.27 22.88 2.41
C LEU A 275 20.54 22.11 3.52
N ASN A 276 20.35 20.82 3.31
CA ASN A 276 19.90 19.88 4.33
C ASN A 276 21.05 18.91 4.59
N GLN A 277 21.62 18.96 5.78
CA GLN A 277 22.68 18.07 6.22
C GLN A 277 22.21 17.30 7.45
N GLY A 278 22.32 15.97 7.42
CA GLY A 278 22.07 15.11 8.56
C GLY A 278 23.35 14.42 9.00
N LEU A 279 23.61 14.38 10.30
CA LEU A 279 24.60 13.51 10.91
C LEU A 279 23.85 12.44 11.69
N ALA A 280 23.98 11.18 11.27
CA ALA A 280 23.34 10.04 11.89
C ALA A 280 24.39 9.16 12.58
N HIS A 281 24.12 8.77 13.80
CA HIS A 281 24.82 7.73 14.54
C HIS A 281 23.85 6.57 14.75
N SER A 282 24.34 5.35 14.50
CA SER A 282 23.59 4.13 14.82
C SER A 282 24.52 3.13 15.48
N GLY A 283 24.20 2.76 16.71
CA GLY A 283 24.94 1.78 17.49
C GLY A 283 24.09 0.57 17.84
N THR A 284 24.72 -0.58 17.92
CA THR A 284 24.15 -1.80 18.50
C THR A 284 25.24 -2.50 19.29
N TYR A 285 24.92 -2.90 20.50
CA TYR A 285 25.77 -3.67 21.38
C TYR A 285 24.97 -4.85 21.90
N GLN A 286 25.47 -6.06 21.68
CA GLN A 286 24.82 -7.29 22.10
C GLN A 286 25.75 -8.08 23.01
N THR A 287 25.21 -8.63 24.08
CA THR A 287 25.94 -9.50 25.00
C THR A 287 25.00 -10.55 25.61
N ARG A 288 25.55 -11.74 25.89
CA ARG A 288 24.84 -12.81 26.59
C ARG A 288 25.51 -13.16 27.90
N TYR A 289 24.70 -13.40 28.91
CA TYR A 289 25.09 -13.87 30.23
C TYR A 289 24.58 -15.30 30.44
N ARG A 290 25.44 -16.21 30.87
CA ARG A 290 25.01 -17.57 31.26
C ARG A 290 24.17 -17.49 32.53
N GLY A 291 23.01 -18.15 32.52
CA GLY A 291 22.14 -18.26 33.68
C GLY A 291 22.39 -19.52 34.51
N THR A 292 22.90 -20.58 33.87
CA THR A 292 23.23 -21.85 34.51
C THR A 292 24.76 -22.09 34.62
N SER A 293 25.14 -22.96 35.56
CA SER A 293 26.52 -23.44 35.72
C SER A 293 26.89 -24.59 34.77
N GLU A 294 25.90 -25.19 34.11
CA GLU A 294 26.09 -26.28 33.16
C GLU A 294 26.70 -25.83 31.83
N THR A 295 27.33 -26.76 31.12
CA THR A 295 27.95 -26.47 29.81
C THR A 295 26.88 -26.39 28.74
N ILE A 296 26.67 -25.19 28.18
CA ILE A 296 25.79 -24.96 27.04
C ILE A 296 26.53 -25.30 25.74
N ASP A 297 25.97 -26.21 24.95
CA ASP A 297 26.48 -26.54 23.60
C ASP A 297 26.51 -25.30 22.69
N ASN A 298 27.56 -25.19 21.87
CA ASN A 298 27.78 -24.07 20.94
C ASN A 298 27.80 -22.67 21.59
N TRP A 299 28.06 -22.56 22.89
CA TRP A 299 28.15 -21.27 23.58
C TRP A 299 29.17 -20.32 22.93
N GLU A 300 30.30 -20.85 22.47
CA GLU A 300 31.33 -20.04 21.81
C GLU A 300 30.80 -19.40 20.52
N ASP A 301 30.03 -20.14 19.73
CA ASP A 301 29.41 -19.63 18.49
C ASP A 301 28.35 -18.55 18.80
N LEU A 302 27.55 -18.75 19.86
CA LEU A 302 26.56 -17.76 20.30
C LEU A 302 27.23 -16.44 20.70
N VAL A 303 28.33 -16.50 21.46
CA VAL A 303 29.10 -15.32 21.87
C VAL A 303 29.80 -14.66 20.68
N MET A 304 30.32 -15.44 19.73
CA MET A 304 30.88 -14.88 18.49
C MET A 304 29.80 -14.15 17.66
N GLY A 305 28.57 -14.68 17.63
CA GLY A 305 27.42 -14.00 17.04
C GLY A 305 27.12 -12.65 17.71
N ASP A 306 27.20 -12.56 19.05
CA ASP A 306 27.03 -11.30 19.77
C ASP A 306 28.10 -10.25 19.39
N TYR A 307 29.34 -10.71 19.22
CA TYR A 307 30.43 -9.84 18.79
C TYR A 307 30.23 -9.30 17.37
N GLN A 308 29.69 -10.11 16.46
CA GLN A 308 29.38 -9.70 15.08
C GLN A 308 28.24 -8.68 15.01
N GLN A 309 27.26 -8.77 15.91
CA GLN A 309 26.14 -7.80 16.00
C GLN A 309 26.57 -6.46 16.60
N THR A 310 27.69 -6.44 17.35
CA THR A 310 28.19 -5.20 17.94
C THR A 310 28.81 -4.30 16.87
N ARG A 311 28.14 -3.18 16.57
CA ARG A 311 28.51 -2.23 15.53
C ARG A 311 28.20 -0.81 15.94
N SER A 312 29.00 0.14 15.45
CA SER A 312 28.72 1.57 15.61
C SER A 312 29.09 2.29 14.33
N ASP A 313 28.10 2.91 13.70
CA ASP A 313 28.25 3.63 12.44
C ASP A 313 27.96 5.11 12.62
N LEU A 314 28.75 5.97 11.99
CA LEU A 314 28.45 7.38 11.78
C LEU A 314 28.32 7.63 10.28
N ALA A 315 27.18 8.18 9.90
CA ALA A 315 26.86 8.53 8.52
C ALA A 315 26.53 10.02 8.41
N THR A 316 26.94 10.64 7.31
CA THR A 316 26.48 11.97 6.93
C THR A 316 25.58 11.84 5.70
N THR A 317 24.41 12.48 5.78
CA THR A 317 23.56 12.76 4.63
C THR A 317 23.65 14.23 4.28
N MET A 318 23.70 14.56 3.01
CA MET A 318 23.75 15.94 2.54
C MET A 318 22.93 16.07 1.27
N LEU A 319 22.04 17.04 1.24
CA LEU A 319 21.29 17.48 0.08
C LEU A 319 21.50 18.98 -0.07
N VAL A 320 22.14 19.37 -1.16
CA VAL A 320 22.28 20.77 -1.57
C VAL A 320 21.36 20.98 -2.76
N SER A 321 20.50 21.99 -2.70
CA SER A 321 19.64 22.42 -3.81
C SER A 321 19.91 23.89 -4.11
N PHE A 322 20.17 24.21 -5.37
CA PHE A 322 20.49 25.54 -5.84
C PHE A 322 19.58 25.92 -7.00
N TYR A 323 18.96 27.09 -6.95
CA TYR A 323 17.96 27.57 -7.90
C TYR A 323 18.47 28.81 -8.68
N PRO A 324 19.45 28.67 -9.58
CA PRO A 324 20.17 29.81 -10.17
C PRO A 324 19.30 30.81 -10.93
N LEU A 325 18.12 30.40 -11.39
CA LEU A 325 17.23 31.19 -12.24
C LEU A 325 15.91 31.55 -11.53
N MET A 326 15.88 31.51 -10.20
CA MET A 326 14.68 31.73 -9.38
C MET A 326 13.96 33.06 -9.67
N ASP A 327 14.71 34.11 -10.01
CA ASP A 327 14.16 35.44 -10.33
C ASP A 327 13.54 35.54 -11.72
N SER A 328 13.79 34.57 -12.60
CA SER A 328 13.24 34.57 -13.96
C SER A 328 11.87 33.87 -13.98
N PRO A 329 10.77 34.55 -14.38
CA PRO A 329 9.42 33.97 -14.35
C PRO A 329 9.29 32.63 -15.09
N ASP A 330 9.95 32.52 -16.24
CA ASP A 330 9.88 31.34 -17.13
C ASP A 330 10.85 30.22 -16.71
N PHE A 331 11.91 30.54 -15.97
CA PHE A 331 12.98 29.60 -15.61
C PHE A 331 13.12 29.31 -14.11
N LYS A 332 12.25 29.88 -13.28
CA LYS A 332 12.31 29.80 -11.80
C LYS A 332 12.35 28.38 -11.21
N TYR A 333 11.91 27.38 -11.98
CA TYR A 333 11.91 25.97 -11.57
C TYR A 333 13.20 25.22 -11.94
N SER A 334 14.18 25.91 -12.54
CA SER A 334 15.49 25.33 -12.85
C SER A 334 16.33 25.18 -11.58
N PHE A 335 16.90 23.99 -11.38
CA PHE A 335 17.69 23.69 -10.19
C PHE A 335 18.91 22.82 -10.47
N LEU A 336 19.88 22.90 -9.57
CA LEU A 336 20.98 21.96 -9.42
C LEU A 336 20.89 21.34 -8.03
N THR A 337 20.98 20.03 -7.96
CA THR A 337 20.95 19.27 -6.71
C THR A 337 22.15 18.35 -6.60
N TYR A 338 22.68 18.21 -5.40
CA TYR A 338 23.74 17.27 -5.06
C TYR A 338 23.33 16.50 -3.81
N LYS A 339 23.38 15.17 -3.88
CA LYS A 339 23.10 14.28 -2.75
C LYS A 339 24.30 13.41 -2.43
N LEU A 340 24.55 13.27 -1.14
CA LEU A 340 25.57 12.41 -0.58
C LEU A 340 25.02 11.68 0.64
N ASN A 341 25.23 10.37 0.70
CA ASN A 341 25.05 9.55 1.89
C ASN A 341 26.32 8.72 2.08
N TRP A 342 27.07 9.02 3.14
CA TRP A 342 28.39 8.46 3.37
C TRP A 342 28.57 8.04 4.83
N ILE A 343 28.86 6.76 5.03
CA ILE A 343 29.27 6.18 6.31
C ILE A 343 30.78 6.43 6.47
N PHE A 344 31.13 7.51 7.16
CA PHE A 344 32.52 7.92 7.31
C PHE A 344 33.22 7.27 8.52
N PHE A 345 32.46 6.63 9.43
CA PHE A 345 33.01 5.86 10.53
C PHE A 345 32.19 4.59 10.73
N SER A 346 32.84 3.45 10.88
CA SER A 346 32.18 2.19 11.27
C SER A 346 33.13 1.32 12.10
N THR A 347 32.65 0.81 13.23
CA THR A 347 33.36 -0.21 14.02
C THR A 347 32.94 -1.60 13.56
N ILE A 348 33.89 -2.44 13.17
CA ILE A 348 33.65 -3.78 12.61
C ILE A 348 34.51 -4.80 13.36
N LEU A 349 33.96 -6.00 13.58
CA LEU A 349 34.68 -7.13 14.17
C LEU A 349 35.75 -7.66 13.21
N ASN A 350 36.97 -7.85 13.70
CA ASN A 350 37.99 -8.60 12.97
C ASN A 350 37.89 -10.08 13.33
N GLU A 351 37.16 -10.85 12.52
CA GLU A 351 36.90 -12.27 12.77
C GLU A 351 38.19 -13.12 12.86
N TRP A 352 39.24 -12.75 12.12
CA TRP A 352 40.50 -13.49 12.08
C TRP A 352 41.35 -13.33 13.34
N LEU A 353 41.24 -12.18 14.02
CA LEU A 353 42.00 -11.87 15.24
C LEU A 353 41.16 -12.04 16.51
N SER A 354 39.84 -12.18 16.38
CA SER A 354 38.93 -12.36 17.50
C SER A 354 38.92 -13.81 17.96
N ALA A 355 38.91 -14.00 19.28
CA ALA A 355 38.74 -15.31 19.90
C ALA A 355 37.64 -15.24 20.97
N TYR A 356 37.16 -16.40 21.42
CA TYR A 356 36.20 -16.49 22.51
C TYR A 356 36.66 -15.67 23.74
N GLY A 357 35.81 -14.77 24.22
CA GLY A 357 36.10 -13.88 25.35
C GLY A 357 37.11 -12.76 25.05
N SER A 358 37.60 -12.63 23.82
CA SER A 358 38.57 -11.62 23.40
C SER A 358 38.25 -11.09 21.98
N PRO A 359 37.17 -10.32 21.82
CA PRO A 359 36.83 -9.72 20.53
C PRO A 359 37.80 -8.59 20.17
N VAL A 360 38.23 -8.55 18.91
CA VAL A 360 39.11 -7.52 18.37
C VAL A 360 38.33 -6.73 17.32
N TYR A 361 38.02 -5.47 17.62
CA TYR A 361 37.35 -4.56 16.69
C TYR A 361 38.38 -3.66 15.99
N TYR A 362 38.12 -3.32 14.74
CA TYR A 362 38.83 -2.24 14.04
C TYR A 362 37.85 -1.16 13.60
N ASN A 363 38.34 0.07 13.60
CA ASN A 363 37.55 1.23 13.18
C ASN A 363 37.93 1.56 11.74
N ARG A 364 36.95 1.49 10.85
CA ARG A 364 37.06 2.02 9.49
C ARG A 364 36.70 3.50 9.53
N THR A 365 37.61 4.36 9.10
CA THR A 365 37.44 5.82 9.18
C THR A 365 37.79 6.48 7.85
N GLY A 366 36.88 7.28 7.31
CA GLY A 366 37.14 8.12 6.14
C GLY A 366 37.36 7.36 4.83
N GLU A 367 37.03 6.07 4.75
CA GLU A 367 37.13 5.31 3.51
C GLU A 367 36.06 5.74 2.51
N TRP A 368 36.45 5.90 1.25
CA TRP A 368 35.59 6.31 0.13
C TRP A 368 35.49 5.17 -0.89
N ASN A 369 34.59 4.23 -0.65
CA ASN A 369 34.36 3.06 -1.51
C ASN A 369 32.85 2.72 -1.59
N SER A 370 32.48 1.74 -2.41
CA SER A 370 31.09 1.31 -2.61
C SER A 370 30.43 0.78 -1.33
N ASP A 371 31.21 0.37 -0.33
CA ASP A 371 30.69 -0.14 0.94
C ASP A 371 30.33 0.99 1.90
N THR A 372 31.04 2.12 1.85
CA THR A 372 30.83 3.28 2.72
C THR A 372 29.91 4.34 2.12
N VAL A 373 30.00 4.60 0.82
CA VAL A 373 29.15 5.59 0.13
C VAL A 373 27.89 4.90 -0.37
N LYS A 374 26.74 5.26 0.20
CA LYS A 374 25.42 4.66 -0.12
C LYS A 374 24.64 5.46 -1.17
N GLU A 375 24.87 6.75 -1.27
CA GLU A 375 24.30 7.61 -2.30
C GLU A 375 25.32 8.69 -2.67
N HIS A 376 25.51 8.93 -3.97
CA HIS A 376 26.39 10.01 -4.43
C HIS A 376 25.94 10.46 -5.82
N ASN A 377 24.97 11.35 -5.88
CA ASN A 377 24.39 11.78 -7.14
C ASN A 377 24.36 13.30 -7.28
N ALA A 378 24.35 13.74 -8.53
CA ALA A 378 24.11 15.13 -8.88
C ALA A 378 23.05 15.17 -9.98
N GLN A 379 22.13 16.12 -9.88
CA GLN A 379 21.07 16.31 -10.87
C GLN A 379 20.91 17.79 -11.16
N GLY A 380 20.97 18.14 -12.44
CA GLY A 380 20.57 19.44 -12.95
C GLY A 380 19.27 19.32 -13.74
N ARG A 381 18.33 20.20 -13.47
CA ARG A 381 17.11 20.36 -14.26
C ARG A 381 17.02 21.79 -14.74
N PHE A 382 17.01 21.96 -16.05
CA PHE A 382 16.65 23.21 -16.69
C PHE A 382 15.19 23.13 -17.11
N GLU A 383 14.37 24.06 -16.61
CA GLU A 383 12.95 24.12 -16.95
C GLU A 383 12.62 25.47 -17.57
N TYR A 384 11.99 25.44 -18.74
CA TYR A 384 11.44 26.58 -19.43
C TYR A 384 9.91 26.43 -19.50
N ARG A 385 9.16 27.33 -18.86
CA ARG A 385 7.69 27.22 -18.74
C ARG A 385 6.93 28.43 -19.31
N PRO A 386 6.85 28.59 -20.64
CA PRO A 386 5.95 29.58 -21.24
C PRO A 386 4.48 29.11 -21.13
N LEU A 387 3.59 29.98 -20.65
CA LEU A 387 2.13 29.79 -20.72
C LEU A 387 1.66 28.40 -20.19
N GLU A 388 2.18 28.02 -19.01
CA GLU A 388 1.89 26.78 -18.26
C GLU A 388 2.46 25.46 -18.82
N ARG A 389 3.13 25.46 -19.98
CA ARG A 389 3.76 24.24 -20.53
C ARG A 389 5.22 24.14 -20.13
N ALA A 390 5.58 23.10 -19.37
CA ALA A 390 6.95 22.91 -18.90
C ALA A 390 7.79 22.12 -19.91
N HIS A 391 8.79 22.77 -20.50
CA HIS A 391 9.87 22.13 -21.24
C HIS A 391 11.02 21.88 -20.28
N THR A 392 11.45 20.63 -20.11
CA THR A 392 12.46 20.25 -19.12
C THR A 392 13.61 19.49 -19.75
N LEU A 393 14.84 19.90 -19.46
CA LEU A 393 16.04 19.12 -19.69
C LEU A 393 16.60 18.72 -18.33
N THR A 394 16.56 17.43 -18.02
CA THR A 394 17.08 16.84 -16.80
C THR A 394 18.34 16.05 -17.13
N LEU A 395 19.43 16.38 -16.47
CA LEU A 395 20.68 15.63 -16.51
C LEU A 395 20.96 15.13 -15.10
N SER A 396 21.16 13.83 -14.93
CA SER A 396 21.55 13.25 -13.65
C SER A 396 22.74 12.34 -13.80
N THR A 397 23.58 12.33 -12.78
CA THR A 397 24.78 11.50 -12.71
C THR A 397 24.90 10.83 -11.35
N GLN A 398 25.19 9.53 -11.38
CA GLN A 398 25.65 8.74 -10.24
C GLN A 398 27.18 8.73 -10.30
N MET A 399 27.81 9.17 -9.22
CA MET A 399 29.25 9.40 -9.17
C MET A 399 29.99 8.28 -8.41
N PRO A 400 31.29 8.07 -8.69
CA PRO A 400 32.15 7.15 -7.94
C PRO A 400 32.11 7.43 -6.43
N PRO A 401 32.19 6.42 -5.57
CA PRO A 401 32.72 5.07 -5.82
C PRO A 401 31.64 4.02 -6.15
N LEU A 402 30.38 4.45 -6.29
CA LEU A 402 29.31 3.62 -6.83
C LEU A 402 29.48 3.52 -8.35
N LEU A 403 28.91 2.48 -8.96
CA LEU A 403 28.90 2.32 -10.42
C LEU A 403 28.35 3.59 -11.06
N ALA A 404 29.13 4.19 -11.94
CA ALA A 404 28.80 5.49 -12.49
C ALA A 404 27.67 5.37 -13.52
N SER A 405 26.78 6.34 -13.56
CA SER A 405 25.73 6.39 -14.57
C SER A 405 25.38 7.82 -14.91
N ILE A 406 25.19 8.13 -16.19
CA ILE A 406 24.77 9.43 -16.68
C ILE A 406 23.45 9.23 -17.41
N SER A 407 22.40 9.94 -17.00
CA SER A 407 21.10 9.89 -17.67
C SER A 407 20.68 11.28 -18.10
N GLY A 408 20.13 11.36 -19.31
CA GLY A 408 19.53 12.56 -19.86
C GLY A 408 18.05 12.31 -20.16
N GLU A 409 17.20 13.27 -19.78
CA GLU A 409 15.79 13.30 -20.13
C GLU A 409 15.43 14.69 -20.65
N LEU A 410 14.83 14.75 -21.83
CA LEU A 410 14.33 15.95 -22.45
C LEU A 410 12.82 15.80 -22.65
N ILE A 411 12.02 16.71 -22.09
CA ILE A 411 10.58 16.80 -22.32
C ILE A 411 10.30 18.17 -22.92
N PHE A 412 9.61 18.22 -24.05
CA PHE A 412 9.27 19.46 -24.71
C PHE A 412 7.95 19.34 -25.46
N TYR A 413 7.34 20.48 -25.76
CA TYR A 413 6.11 20.56 -26.53
C TYR A 413 6.36 21.18 -27.90
N LEU A 414 5.96 20.50 -28.97
CA LEU A 414 5.83 21.05 -30.32
C LEU A 414 4.33 21.25 -30.61
N TRP A 415 3.84 22.48 -30.41
CA TRP A 415 2.40 22.77 -30.46
C TRP A 415 1.61 21.92 -29.44
N ILE A 416 0.77 20.97 -29.85
CA ILE A 416 0.02 20.08 -28.94
C ILE A 416 0.71 18.72 -28.74
N LEU A 417 1.82 18.47 -29.44
CA LEU A 417 2.60 17.25 -29.32
C LEU A 417 3.61 17.39 -28.18
N LYS A 418 3.57 16.46 -27.23
CA LYS A 418 4.54 16.31 -26.13
C LYS A 418 5.55 15.25 -26.52
N SER A 419 6.80 15.65 -26.64
CA SER A 419 7.92 14.78 -26.98
C SER A 419 8.78 14.57 -25.73
N ARG A 420 9.08 13.32 -25.41
CA ARG A 420 10.00 12.91 -24.35
C ARG A 420 11.09 12.04 -24.94
N VAL A 421 12.34 12.38 -24.64
CA VAL A 421 13.52 11.65 -25.09
C VAL A 421 14.36 11.35 -23.88
N ASN A 422 14.68 10.08 -23.64
CA ASN A 422 15.56 9.70 -22.54
C ASN A 422 16.56 8.61 -22.94
N SER A 423 17.75 8.69 -22.34
CA SER A 423 18.79 7.68 -22.49
C SER A 423 19.67 7.66 -21.24
N VAL A 424 20.28 6.51 -20.97
CA VAL A 424 21.13 6.26 -19.82
C VAL A 424 22.41 5.61 -20.31
N TYR A 425 23.55 6.14 -19.89
CA TYR A 425 24.87 5.55 -20.09
C TYR A 425 25.41 5.14 -18.74
N SER A 426 25.54 3.84 -18.50
CA SER A 426 25.83 3.30 -17.17
C SER A 426 26.96 2.27 -17.18
N GLU A 427 27.75 2.27 -16.12
CA GLU A 427 28.77 1.27 -15.85
C GLU A 427 28.14 0.01 -15.22
N ILE A 428 28.32 -1.15 -15.84
CA ILE A 428 27.79 -2.45 -15.32
C ILE A 428 28.79 -3.08 -14.35
N SER A 429 30.08 -2.97 -14.68
CA SER A 429 31.21 -3.42 -13.88
C SER A 429 32.34 -2.41 -14.01
N PRO A 430 33.33 -2.36 -13.10
CA PRO A 430 34.43 -1.41 -13.19
C PRO A 430 35.06 -1.40 -14.60
N ASP A 431 35.12 -0.21 -15.20
CA ASP A 431 35.61 0.07 -16.55
C ASP A 431 34.77 -0.51 -17.72
N ASN A 432 33.58 -1.05 -17.46
CA ASN A 432 32.67 -1.58 -18.48
C ASN A 432 31.37 -0.77 -18.56
N TRP A 433 31.27 0.05 -19.60
CA TRP A 433 30.15 0.95 -19.83
C TRP A 433 29.22 0.41 -20.91
N GLN A 434 27.93 0.52 -20.67
CA GLN A 434 26.89 0.18 -21.62
C GLN A 434 25.93 1.35 -21.80
N LEU A 435 25.60 1.62 -23.06
CA LEU A 435 24.57 2.58 -23.43
C LEU A 435 23.22 1.87 -23.46
N GLN A 436 22.33 2.28 -22.56
CA GLN A 436 20.95 1.81 -22.62
C GLN A 436 20.24 2.39 -23.85
N PRO A 437 19.28 1.65 -24.42
CA PRO A 437 18.55 2.10 -25.59
C PRO A 437 17.93 3.50 -25.41
N LEU A 438 18.04 4.32 -26.45
CA LEU A 438 17.35 5.61 -26.54
C LEU A 438 15.85 5.37 -26.64
N VAL A 439 15.09 5.97 -25.73
CA VAL A 439 13.63 5.91 -25.74
C VAL A 439 13.09 7.28 -26.16
N VAL A 440 12.23 7.27 -27.17
CA VAL A 440 11.54 8.45 -27.71
C VAL A 440 10.04 8.19 -27.57
N GLU A 441 9.36 9.05 -26.82
CA GLU A 441 7.93 9.01 -26.57
C GLU A 441 7.30 10.27 -27.14
N GLU A 442 6.36 10.11 -28.06
CA GLU A 442 5.57 11.20 -28.64
C GLU A 442 4.12 11.02 -28.17
N THR A 443 3.53 12.05 -27.58
CA THR A 443 2.15 12.02 -27.08
C THR A 443 1.37 13.23 -27.60
N LEU A 444 0.26 12.98 -28.26
CA LEU A 444 -0.66 13.99 -28.78
C LEU A 444 -1.97 13.91 -28.00
N GLU A 445 -2.24 14.91 -27.17
CA GLU A 445 -3.49 15.02 -26.40
C GLU A 445 -4.39 16.09 -27.05
N ILE A 446 -5.64 15.73 -27.36
CA ILE A 446 -6.65 16.62 -27.93
C ILE A 446 -7.86 16.63 -26.98
N GLY A 447 -7.83 17.50 -25.97
CA GLY A 447 -8.80 17.48 -24.88
C GLY A 447 -8.62 16.24 -23.99
N ASP A 448 -9.64 15.91 -23.20
CA ASP A 448 -9.60 14.78 -22.26
C ASP A 448 -10.00 13.44 -22.92
N GLU A 449 -10.56 13.49 -24.12
CA GLU A 449 -11.20 12.34 -24.78
C GLU A 449 -10.28 11.63 -25.78
N PHE A 450 -9.23 12.29 -26.27
CA PHE A 450 -8.38 11.78 -27.34
C PHE A 450 -6.91 11.88 -26.98
N SER A 451 -6.22 10.74 -27.01
CA SER A 451 -4.76 10.71 -26.90
C SER A 451 -4.16 9.71 -27.87
N PHE A 452 -3.12 10.13 -28.59
CA PHE A 452 -2.28 9.25 -29.40
C PHE A 452 -0.89 9.23 -28.82
N SER A 453 -0.27 8.06 -28.70
CA SER A 453 1.09 7.93 -28.20
C SER A 453 1.90 7.01 -29.10
N GLU A 454 3.17 7.32 -29.31
CA GLU A 454 4.13 6.44 -29.96
C GLU A 454 5.39 6.39 -29.09
N GLN A 455 5.82 5.19 -28.72
CA GLN A 455 7.07 4.98 -28.00
C GLN A 455 8.00 4.14 -28.87
N LEU A 456 9.17 4.69 -29.20
CA LEU A 456 10.22 4.01 -29.94
C LEU A 456 11.44 3.78 -29.05
N ARG A 457 12.03 2.59 -29.14
CA ARG A 457 13.25 2.22 -28.44
C ARG A 457 14.32 1.85 -29.45
N PHE A 458 15.41 2.61 -29.46
CA PHE A 458 16.54 2.43 -30.35
C PHE A 458 17.76 1.98 -29.56
N ASP A 459 18.27 0.80 -29.89
CA ASP A 459 19.61 0.42 -29.46
C ASP A 459 20.62 1.21 -30.30
N LEU A 460 21.38 2.08 -29.63
CA LEU A 460 22.36 2.93 -30.30
C LEU A 460 23.70 2.21 -30.55
N GLU A 461 23.99 1.12 -29.82
CA GLU A 461 25.22 0.34 -30.02
C GLU A 461 25.09 -0.49 -31.29
N ASP A 462 23.97 -1.21 -31.45
CA ASP A 462 23.69 -2.00 -32.64
C ASP A 462 23.01 -1.21 -33.78
N SER A 463 22.60 0.04 -33.51
CA SER A 463 21.84 0.89 -34.44
C SER A 463 20.52 0.25 -34.90
N LEU A 464 19.85 -0.47 -34.00
CA LEU A 464 18.62 -1.21 -34.28
C LEU A 464 17.43 -0.64 -33.52
N LEU A 465 16.29 -0.49 -34.19
CA LEU A 465 15.00 -0.34 -33.52
C LEU A 465 14.67 -1.65 -32.81
N THR A 466 14.53 -1.62 -31.49
CA THR A 466 14.25 -2.82 -30.67
C THR A 466 12.77 -2.94 -30.34
N LYS A 467 12.07 -1.82 -30.13
CA LYS A 467 10.65 -1.81 -29.77
C LYS A 467 9.94 -0.54 -30.27
N SER A 468 8.69 -0.70 -30.70
CA SER A 468 7.74 0.36 -31.05
C SER A 468 6.41 0.02 -30.38
N ILE A 469 5.83 0.97 -29.67
CA ILE A 469 4.52 0.84 -29.03
C ILE A 469 3.67 2.01 -29.48
N SER A 470 2.66 1.73 -30.30
CA SER A 470 1.65 2.69 -30.71
C SER A 470 0.45 2.54 -29.79
N GLY A 471 -0.02 3.63 -29.20
CA GLY A 471 -1.17 3.68 -28.31
C GLY A 471 -2.19 4.71 -28.81
N ILE A 472 -3.47 4.37 -28.72
CA ILE A 472 -4.57 5.25 -29.08
C ILE A 472 -5.63 5.14 -27.99
N ASN A 473 -6.10 6.26 -27.48
CA ASN A 473 -7.25 6.37 -26.62
C ASN A 473 -8.28 7.30 -27.27
N LEU A 474 -9.50 6.80 -27.48
CA LEU A 474 -10.64 7.50 -28.09
C LEU A 474 -11.86 7.27 -27.19
N TRP A 475 -12.18 8.23 -26.33
CA TRP A 475 -13.23 8.14 -25.32
C TRP A 475 -13.07 6.89 -24.43
N ASN A 476 -13.93 5.91 -24.70
CA ASN A 476 -14.08 4.66 -23.99
C ASN A 476 -13.33 3.50 -24.65
N PHE A 477 -12.65 3.77 -25.76
CA PHE A 477 -11.90 2.79 -26.52
C PHE A 477 -10.40 3.06 -26.40
N ASN A 478 -9.64 2.04 -26.02
CA ASN A 478 -8.19 2.06 -26.04
C ASN A 478 -7.67 0.97 -26.98
N ALA A 479 -6.57 1.26 -27.65
CA ALA A 479 -5.86 0.31 -28.49
C ALA A 479 -4.36 0.51 -28.30
N SER A 480 -3.63 -0.59 -28.24
CA SER A 480 -2.18 -0.58 -28.29
C SER A 480 -1.66 -1.66 -29.23
N PHE A 481 -0.62 -1.30 -29.96
CA PHE A 481 0.07 -2.17 -30.90
C PHE A 481 1.55 -2.14 -30.58
N THR A 482 2.13 -3.31 -30.37
CA THR A 482 3.54 -3.47 -30.03
C THR A 482 4.25 -4.23 -31.14
N ALA A 483 5.28 -3.60 -31.72
CA ALA A 483 6.25 -4.25 -32.58
C ALA A 483 7.61 -4.29 -31.87
N GLU A 484 8.27 -5.44 -31.87
CA GLU A 484 9.56 -5.61 -31.20
C GLU A 484 10.43 -6.64 -31.92
N ARG A 485 11.72 -6.67 -31.58
CA ARG A 485 12.64 -7.69 -32.09
C ARG A 485 12.39 -9.01 -31.38
N LEU A 486 11.99 -10.02 -32.15
CA LEU A 486 11.69 -11.36 -31.67
C LEU A 486 12.24 -12.38 -32.66
N LEU A 487 12.46 -13.61 -32.20
CA LEU A 487 12.74 -14.73 -33.11
C LEU A 487 11.49 -15.02 -33.96
N PRO A 488 11.57 -15.21 -35.28
CA PRO A 488 10.41 -15.64 -36.07
C PRO A 488 9.89 -17.00 -35.61
N VAL A 489 8.61 -17.31 -35.85
CA VAL A 489 8.02 -18.62 -35.54
C VAL A 489 7.29 -19.19 -36.75
N GLU A 490 7.17 -20.51 -36.79
CA GLU A 490 6.41 -21.24 -37.80
C GLU A 490 5.47 -22.24 -37.15
N TRP A 491 4.27 -22.37 -37.71
CA TRP A 491 3.31 -23.37 -37.28
C TRP A 491 3.62 -24.75 -37.90
N SER A 492 3.65 -25.78 -37.06
CA SER A 492 3.77 -27.18 -37.48
C SER A 492 2.64 -28.01 -36.86
N THR A 493 1.95 -28.81 -37.68
CA THR A 493 0.81 -29.65 -37.22
C THR A 493 1.18 -30.66 -36.14
N ASP A 494 2.45 -31.05 -36.05
CA ASP A 494 2.90 -32.12 -35.16
C ASP A 494 3.31 -31.61 -33.76
N VAL A 495 3.74 -30.35 -33.66
CA VAL A 495 4.38 -29.81 -32.44
C VAL A 495 3.85 -28.42 -32.05
N GLY A 496 3.08 -27.75 -32.91
CA GLY A 496 2.62 -26.37 -32.71
C GLY A 496 3.65 -25.34 -33.18
N TRP A 497 3.67 -24.18 -32.53
CA TRP A 497 4.60 -23.09 -32.84
C TRP A 497 6.06 -23.47 -32.53
N LYS A 498 6.95 -23.27 -33.51
CA LYS A 498 8.40 -23.46 -33.35
C LYS A 498 9.15 -22.19 -33.73
N ASP A 499 10.16 -21.83 -32.96
CA ASP A 499 11.03 -20.71 -33.29
C ASP A 499 11.89 -21.06 -34.52
N GLN A 500 12.01 -20.13 -35.46
CA GLN A 500 12.83 -20.24 -36.67
C GLN A 500 14.19 -19.57 -36.43
N GLY A 501 15.26 -20.35 -36.50
CA GLY A 501 16.63 -19.84 -36.46
C GLY A 501 17.04 -19.30 -35.08
N VAL A 502 18.06 -18.43 -35.09
CA VAL A 502 18.65 -17.80 -33.90
C VAL A 502 18.72 -16.27 -33.99
N THR A 503 18.22 -15.70 -35.09
CA THR A 503 18.33 -14.26 -35.38
C THR A 503 17.00 -13.58 -35.14
N GLU A 504 17.01 -12.52 -34.34
CA GLU A 504 15.81 -11.73 -34.05
C GLU A 504 15.50 -10.74 -35.18
N GLU A 505 14.23 -10.69 -35.57
CA GLU A 505 13.71 -9.77 -36.57
C GLU A 505 12.70 -8.82 -35.95
N PHE A 506 12.63 -7.58 -36.43
CA PHE A 506 11.65 -6.61 -35.94
C PHE A 506 10.28 -6.91 -36.56
N MET A 507 9.33 -7.35 -35.74
CA MET A 507 8.03 -7.82 -36.18
C MET A 507 6.92 -7.36 -35.24
N ALA A 508 5.67 -7.48 -35.70
CA ALA A 508 4.51 -7.22 -34.87
C ALA A 508 4.41 -8.30 -33.78
N GLY A 509 4.56 -7.91 -32.52
CA GLY A 509 4.53 -8.82 -31.38
C GLY A 509 3.12 -8.99 -30.84
N ASN A 510 2.43 -7.88 -30.54
CA ASN A 510 1.17 -7.96 -29.81
C ASN A 510 0.21 -6.82 -30.16
N ILE A 511 -1.08 -7.12 -30.11
CA ILE A 511 -2.16 -6.12 -30.22
C ILE A 511 -3.11 -6.27 -29.04
N GLN A 512 -3.42 -5.15 -28.39
CA GLN A 512 -4.41 -5.07 -27.34
C GLN A 512 -5.49 -4.05 -27.70
N LEU A 513 -6.76 -4.42 -27.53
CA LEU A 513 -7.90 -3.53 -27.68
C LEU A 513 -8.74 -3.58 -26.41
N GLY A 514 -9.15 -2.43 -25.90
CA GLY A 514 -10.01 -2.31 -24.75
C GLY A 514 -11.18 -1.39 -25.05
N TYR A 515 -12.33 -1.72 -24.48
CA TYR A 515 -13.50 -0.86 -24.45
C TYR A 515 -14.11 -0.90 -23.06
N THR A 516 -14.27 0.25 -22.42
CA THR A 516 -14.96 0.37 -21.13
C THR A 516 -16.06 1.40 -21.29
N SER A 517 -17.32 1.00 -21.16
CA SER A 517 -18.42 1.97 -21.19
C SER A 517 -18.41 2.85 -19.95
N ASP A 518 -18.66 4.14 -20.11
CA ASP A 518 -18.99 5.02 -18.98
C ASP A 518 -20.38 4.67 -18.43
N PRO A 519 -20.48 4.25 -17.16
CA PRO A 519 -21.76 3.93 -16.55
C PRO A 519 -22.47 5.23 -16.15
N GLU A 520 -23.29 5.78 -17.04
CA GLU A 520 -24.23 6.85 -16.69
C GLU A 520 -25.61 6.27 -16.37
N PRO A 521 -26.18 6.51 -15.16
CA PRO A 521 -27.48 5.99 -14.80
C PRO A 521 -28.59 6.69 -15.61
N LEU A 522 -29.37 5.89 -16.35
CA LEU A 522 -30.57 6.36 -17.03
C LEU A 522 -31.71 6.51 -16.02
N PHE A 523 -32.01 7.75 -15.63
CA PHE A 523 -33.13 8.05 -14.76
C PHE A 523 -34.47 8.07 -15.52
N LEU A 524 -35.40 7.24 -15.07
CA LEU A 524 -36.76 7.15 -15.58
C LEU A 524 -37.77 7.49 -14.46
N TRP A 525 -38.95 7.95 -14.86
CA TRP A 525 -40.08 8.23 -13.97
C TRP A 525 -39.73 9.13 -12.76
N LYS A 526 -39.33 10.37 -13.02
CA LYS A 526 -38.97 11.35 -11.96
C LYS A 526 -37.89 10.84 -11.01
N ASN A 527 -36.86 10.19 -11.55
CA ASN A 527 -35.72 9.62 -10.84
C ASN A 527 -36.12 8.53 -9.82
N ARG A 528 -37.28 7.89 -9.99
CA ARG A 528 -37.71 6.76 -9.17
C ARG A 528 -37.21 5.43 -9.69
N ILE A 529 -36.85 5.38 -10.97
CA ILE A 529 -36.23 4.22 -11.58
C ILE A 529 -34.89 4.71 -12.12
N TRP A 530 -33.81 4.00 -11.85
CA TRP A 530 -32.56 4.22 -12.57
C TRP A 530 -31.98 2.89 -13.04
N LEU A 531 -31.40 2.93 -14.23
CA LEU A 531 -30.77 1.79 -14.88
C LEU A 531 -29.33 2.18 -15.20
N GLU A 532 -28.37 1.46 -14.66
CA GLU A 532 -26.96 1.60 -14.96
C GLU A 532 -26.47 0.32 -15.64
N SER A 533 -25.70 0.48 -16.70
CA SER A 533 -25.11 -0.64 -17.43
C SER A 533 -23.62 -0.35 -17.61
N ASN A 534 -22.80 -1.32 -17.24
CA ASN A 534 -21.36 -1.27 -17.44
C ASN A 534 -20.92 -2.46 -18.30
N MET A 535 -20.17 -2.17 -19.36
CA MET A 535 -19.59 -3.13 -20.26
C MET A 535 -18.09 -2.89 -20.34
N ASN A 536 -17.31 -3.92 -20.05
CA ASN A 536 -15.87 -3.90 -20.18
C ASN A 536 -15.43 -5.05 -21.10
N THR A 537 -14.74 -4.71 -22.17
CA THR A 537 -14.18 -5.67 -23.12
C THR A 537 -12.68 -5.45 -23.21
N SER A 538 -11.91 -6.52 -23.10
CA SER A 538 -10.47 -6.49 -23.28
C SER A 538 -10.06 -7.65 -24.16
N TRP A 539 -9.43 -7.34 -25.30
CA TRP A 539 -8.91 -8.31 -26.24
C TRP A 539 -7.40 -8.15 -26.33
N ASN A 540 -6.70 -9.28 -26.30
CA ASN A 540 -5.25 -9.36 -26.43
C ASN A 540 -4.90 -10.53 -27.36
N MET A 541 -3.99 -10.31 -28.30
CA MET A 541 -3.51 -11.34 -29.22
C MET A 541 -2.02 -11.17 -29.48
N ASP A 542 -1.25 -12.24 -29.21
CA ASP A 542 0.12 -12.37 -29.72
C ASP A 542 0.05 -12.56 -31.24
N LEU A 543 0.61 -11.65 -32.01
CA LEU A 543 0.56 -11.69 -33.48
C LEU A 543 1.55 -12.69 -34.08
N ARG A 544 2.57 -13.08 -33.31
CA ARG A 544 3.55 -14.09 -33.68
C ARG A 544 2.98 -15.49 -33.43
N ARG A 545 2.30 -15.69 -32.30
CA ARG A 545 1.59 -16.92 -31.93
C ARG A 545 0.10 -16.67 -31.76
N PHE A 546 -0.61 -16.38 -32.85
CA PHE A 546 -2.02 -15.94 -32.80
C PHE A 546 -3.01 -16.91 -32.12
N THR A 547 -2.64 -18.19 -31.92
CA THR A 547 -3.42 -19.10 -31.06
C THR A 547 -3.43 -18.67 -29.60
N GLU A 548 -2.42 -17.93 -29.15
CA GLU A 548 -2.31 -17.27 -27.85
C GLU A 548 -3.07 -15.93 -27.90
N ASN A 549 -4.38 -16.01 -27.65
CA ASN A 549 -5.26 -14.86 -27.63
C ASN A 549 -6.29 -15.00 -26.50
N SER A 550 -6.82 -13.88 -26.03
CA SER A 550 -7.92 -13.86 -25.08
C SER A 550 -8.77 -12.62 -25.29
N LEU A 551 -10.09 -12.82 -25.36
CA LEU A 551 -11.09 -11.77 -25.30
C LEU A 551 -11.91 -11.97 -24.03
N ASN A 552 -11.77 -11.06 -23.10
CA ASN A 552 -12.56 -10.99 -21.88
C ASN A 552 -13.69 -10.00 -22.10
N PHE A 553 -14.91 -10.43 -21.78
CA PHE A 553 -16.11 -9.60 -21.86
C PHE A 553 -16.85 -9.67 -20.53
N SER A 554 -16.97 -8.52 -19.88
CA SER A 554 -17.68 -8.35 -18.63
C SER A 554 -18.86 -7.42 -18.85
N PHE A 555 -20.03 -7.81 -18.36
CA PHE A 555 -21.24 -7.03 -18.42
C PHE A 555 -21.90 -6.99 -17.04
N LYS A 556 -22.24 -5.79 -16.58
CA LYS A 556 -22.95 -5.53 -15.34
C LYS A 556 -24.16 -4.65 -15.63
N LEU A 557 -25.29 -4.98 -15.01
CA LEU A 557 -26.55 -4.25 -15.13
C LEU A 557 -27.12 -4.05 -13.73
N ASP A 558 -27.31 -2.80 -13.33
CA ASP A 558 -27.94 -2.43 -12.06
C ASP A 558 -29.24 -1.68 -12.37
N LEU A 559 -30.36 -2.20 -11.88
CA LEU A 559 -31.68 -1.60 -11.97
C LEU A 559 -32.19 -1.32 -10.56
N PHE A 560 -32.56 -0.08 -10.30
CA PHE A 560 -33.16 0.33 -9.04
C PHE A 560 -34.54 0.90 -9.29
N ILE A 561 -35.51 0.45 -8.50
CA ILE A 561 -36.88 0.95 -8.46
C ILE A 561 -37.17 1.36 -7.01
N TYR A 562 -37.40 2.65 -6.81
CA TYR A 562 -37.57 3.28 -5.50
C TYR A 562 -38.56 2.52 -4.60
N LYS A 563 -38.07 2.08 -3.44
CA LYS A 563 -38.84 1.34 -2.41
C LYS A 563 -39.51 0.07 -2.92
N PHE A 564 -38.99 -0.53 -3.99
CA PHE A 564 -39.58 -1.74 -4.56
C PHE A 564 -38.54 -2.79 -4.88
N LEU A 565 -37.53 -2.47 -5.69
CA LEU A 565 -36.60 -3.47 -6.21
C LEU A 565 -35.21 -2.89 -6.44
N GLU A 566 -34.18 -3.53 -5.92
CA GLU A 566 -32.80 -3.40 -6.39
C GLU A 566 -32.43 -4.69 -7.11
N PHE A 567 -32.03 -4.61 -8.37
CA PHE A 567 -31.61 -5.75 -9.17
C PHE A 567 -30.22 -5.49 -9.73
N SER A 568 -29.30 -6.43 -9.50
CA SER A 568 -27.94 -6.39 -10.02
C SER A 568 -27.66 -7.70 -10.72
N PHE A 569 -27.16 -7.62 -11.94
CA PHE A 569 -26.75 -8.75 -12.76
C PHE A 569 -25.32 -8.53 -13.22
N SER A 570 -24.46 -9.53 -13.09
CA SER A 570 -23.12 -9.50 -13.68
C SER A 570 -22.79 -10.81 -14.38
N SER A 571 -22.07 -10.71 -15.48
CA SER A 571 -21.58 -11.87 -16.22
C SER A 571 -20.19 -11.61 -16.78
N VAL A 572 -19.33 -12.63 -16.71
CA VAL A 572 -17.96 -12.61 -17.21
C VAL A 572 -17.77 -13.75 -18.19
N HIS A 573 -17.35 -13.43 -19.40
CA HIS A 573 -17.15 -14.36 -20.50
C HIS A 573 -15.71 -14.25 -21.01
N VAL A 574 -15.18 -15.37 -21.48
CA VAL A 574 -13.82 -15.46 -22.03
C VAL A 574 -13.86 -16.21 -23.34
N ASN A 575 -13.13 -15.72 -24.34
CA ASN A 575 -12.94 -16.38 -25.62
C ASN A 575 -11.45 -16.42 -25.97
N ASN A 576 -10.90 -17.63 -26.10
CA ASN A 576 -9.50 -17.89 -26.45
C ASN A 576 -9.30 -18.40 -27.90
N LEU A 577 -10.38 -18.41 -28.70
CA LEU A 577 -10.37 -18.87 -30.09
C LEU A 577 -10.63 -17.72 -31.07
N THR A 578 -10.35 -16.47 -30.68
CA THR A 578 -10.60 -15.30 -31.54
C THR A 578 -9.75 -15.30 -32.81
N HIS A 579 -8.64 -16.03 -32.86
CA HIS A 579 -7.90 -16.27 -34.10
C HIS A 579 -8.76 -16.88 -35.21
N ARG A 580 -9.83 -17.63 -34.89
CA ARG A 580 -10.74 -18.22 -35.88
C ARG A 580 -11.60 -17.20 -36.61
N TYR A 581 -11.65 -15.96 -36.13
CA TYR A 581 -12.40 -14.88 -36.75
C TYR A 581 -11.68 -14.27 -37.96
N PHE A 582 -10.36 -14.50 -38.06
CA PHE A 582 -9.53 -13.97 -39.13
C PHE A 582 -9.25 -15.06 -40.18
N PRO A 583 -9.76 -14.92 -41.42
CA PRO A 583 -9.60 -15.93 -42.46
C PRO A 583 -8.15 -16.25 -42.84
N ALA A 584 -7.21 -15.33 -42.58
CA ALA A 584 -5.79 -15.55 -42.83
C ALA A 584 -5.21 -16.62 -41.88
N PHE A 585 -5.47 -16.47 -40.57
CA PHE A 585 -4.99 -17.38 -39.53
C PHE A 585 -5.62 -18.76 -39.64
N THR A 586 -6.90 -18.84 -40.02
CA THR A 586 -7.59 -20.12 -40.18
C THR A 586 -7.05 -20.96 -41.33
N LYS A 587 -6.58 -20.31 -42.41
CA LYS A 587 -5.96 -20.99 -43.55
C LYS A 587 -4.60 -21.56 -43.21
N GLU A 588 -3.83 -20.86 -42.37
CA GLU A 588 -2.51 -21.30 -41.91
C GLU A 588 -2.59 -22.52 -40.99
N LEU A 589 -3.63 -22.58 -40.14
CA LEU A 589 -3.88 -23.71 -39.24
C LEU A 589 -4.71 -24.85 -39.85
N ASP A 590 -5.21 -24.71 -41.08
CA ASP A 590 -6.18 -25.63 -41.71
C ASP A 590 -7.45 -25.89 -40.85
N ILE A 591 -8.01 -24.83 -40.26
CA ILE A 591 -9.22 -24.87 -39.44
C ILE A 591 -10.37 -24.08 -40.07
N PRO A 592 -11.64 -24.42 -39.79
CA PRO A 592 -12.78 -23.67 -40.33
C PRO A 592 -12.86 -22.26 -39.72
N TRP A 593 -13.17 -21.28 -40.57
CA TRP A 593 -13.46 -19.91 -40.16
C TRP A 593 -14.78 -19.82 -39.39
N MET A 594 -14.80 -18.96 -38.37
CA MET A 594 -15.97 -18.69 -37.53
C MET A 594 -16.36 -17.22 -37.63
N ASN A 595 -17.65 -16.94 -37.80
CA ASN A 595 -18.14 -15.56 -37.84
C ASN A 595 -18.29 -14.99 -36.41
N PRO A 596 -17.62 -13.88 -36.06
CA PRO A 596 -17.59 -13.33 -34.70
C PRO A 596 -18.97 -12.87 -34.20
N ILE A 597 -19.81 -12.30 -35.07
CA ILE A 597 -21.14 -11.82 -34.70
C ILE A 597 -22.05 -13.01 -34.37
N THR A 598 -22.03 -14.04 -35.22
CA THR A 598 -22.86 -15.24 -34.98
C THR A 598 -22.41 -15.99 -33.74
N ASP A 599 -21.10 -16.02 -33.47
CA ASP A 599 -20.54 -16.68 -32.29
C ASP A 599 -20.93 -15.95 -31.00
N LEU A 600 -20.86 -14.62 -30.99
CA LEU A 600 -21.33 -13.79 -29.87
C LEU A 600 -22.84 -14.00 -29.64
N LEU A 601 -23.67 -13.98 -30.68
CA LEU A 601 -25.11 -14.18 -30.51
C LEU A 601 -25.46 -15.59 -30.00
N ARG A 602 -24.74 -16.62 -30.46
CA ARG A 602 -24.87 -17.99 -29.94
C ARG A 602 -24.45 -18.07 -28.47
N SER A 603 -23.43 -17.31 -28.07
CA SER A 603 -23.00 -17.26 -26.67
C SER A 603 -24.10 -16.72 -25.77
N PHE A 604 -24.90 -15.74 -26.18
CA PHE A 604 -26.00 -15.23 -25.36
C PHE A 604 -27.31 -16.03 -25.47
N ASN A 605 -27.35 -17.11 -26.26
CA ASN A 605 -28.54 -17.93 -26.41
C ASN A 605 -28.71 -18.93 -25.25
N PHE A 606 -29.15 -18.46 -24.09
CA PHE A 606 -29.39 -19.30 -22.91
C PHE A 606 -30.52 -20.33 -23.09
N TRP A 607 -31.30 -20.25 -24.18
CA TRP A 607 -32.42 -21.14 -24.48
C TRP A 607 -32.02 -22.37 -25.31
N ASN A 608 -30.84 -22.33 -25.96
CA ASN A 608 -30.33 -23.44 -26.76
C ASN A 608 -28.94 -23.86 -26.27
N ILE A 609 -28.88 -25.04 -25.65
CA ILE A 609 -27.66 -25.61 -25.07
C ILE A 609 -26.60 -25.90 -26.16
N ASP A 610 -27.01 -26.33 -27.35
CA ASP A 610 -26.08 -26.64 -28.44
C ASP A 610 -25.38 -25.39 -28.97
N ASP A 611 -26.09 -24.26 -29.05
CA ASP A 611 -25.49 -22.97 -29.44
C ASP A 611 -24.42 -22.53 -28.43
N ARG A 612 -24.67 -22.77 -27.14
CA ARG A 612 -23.75 -22.45 -26.04
C ARG A 612 -22.50 -23.35 -26.04
N TYR A 613 -22.66 -24.64 -26.34
CA TYR A 613 -21.51 -25.54 -26.45
C TYR A 613 -20.62 -25.21 -27.65
N ASN A 614 -21.25 -24.87 -28.78
CA ASN A 614 -20.56 -24.57 -30.05
C ASN A 614 -19.93 -23.17 -30.07
N SER A 615 -20.35 -22.26 -29.20
CA SER A 615 -19.75 -20.92 -29.13
C SER A 615 -18.34 -20.94 -28.56
N ALA A 616 -17.44 -20.09 -29.06
CA ALA A 616 -16.11 -19.92 -28.49
C ALA A 616 -16.10 -19.06 -27.23
N PHE A 617 -17.15 -18.28 -26.99
CA PHE A 617 -17.33 -17.52 -25.75
C PHE A 617 -17.81 -18.42 -24.62
N LYS A 618 -16.93 -18.68 -23.65
CA LYS A 618 -17.21 -19.49 -22.47
C LYS A 618 -17.53 -18.60 -21.28
N LEU A 619 -18.56 -18.97 -20.52
CA LEU A 619 -18.97 -18.26 -19.31
C LEU A 619 -18.05 -18.63 -18.15
N LYS A 620 -17.38 -17.64 -17.56
CA LYS A 620 -16.48 -17.80 -16.41
C LYS A 620 -17.18 -17.53 -15.08
N ASN A 621 -18.11 -16.57 -15.06
CA ASN A 621 -18.89 -16.26 -13.88
C ASN A 621 -20.24 -15.64 -14.27
N ILE A 622 -21.26 -15.90 -13.47
CA ILE A 622 -22.54 -15.22 -13.52
C ILE A 622 -23.01 -14.97 -12.08
N ALA A 623 -23.42 -13.74 -11.79
CA ALA A 623 -24.00 -13.40 -10.49
C ALA A 623 -25.28 -12.58 -10.69
N LEU A 624 -26.26 -12.86 -9.85
CA LEU A 624 -27.56 -12.19 -9.84
C LEU A 624 -27.92 -11.88 -8.38
N LYS A 625 -28.24 -10.63 -8.10
CA LYS A 625 -28.72 -10.17 -6.80
C LYS A 625 -30.01 -9.39 -7.01
N ALA A 626 -31.06 -9.71 -6.26
CA ALA A 626 -32.33 -8.99 -6.30
C ALA A 626 -32.84 -8.75 -4.87
N ILE A 627 -33.05 -7.50 -4.47
CA ILE A 627 -33.60 -7.11 -3.17
C ILE A 627 -34.98 -6.52 -3.43
N HIS A 628 -36.03 -7.16 -2.92
CA HIS A 628 -37.39 -6.62 -2.94
C HIS A 628 -37.71 -5.97 -1.59
N HIS A 629 -38.04 -4.68 -1.62
CA HIS A 629 -38.39 -3.92 -0.43
C HIS A 629 -39.88 -4.06 -0.11
N LEU A 630 -40.18 -4.71 1.01
CA LEU A 630 -41.52 -4.93 1.55
C LEU A 630 -41.77 -4.00 2.76
N HIS A 631 -41.54 -2.71 2.56
CA HIS A 631 -41.67 -1.65 3.57
C HIS A 631 -40.74 -1.80 4.79
N ASP A 632 -41.09 -2.68 5.73
CA ASP A 632 -40.32 -2.96 6.94
C ASP A 632 -39.38 -4.17 6.77
N TRP A 633 -39.52 -4.90 5.66
CA TRP A 633 -38.77 -6.13 5.38
C TRP A 633 -38.03 -6.03 4.04
N ASP A 634 -36.84 -6.63 3.98
CA ASP A 634 -36.09 -6.81 2.74
C ASP A 634 -35.99 -8.29 2.40
N LEU A 635 -36.48 -8.66 1.22
CA LEU A 635 -36.31 -10.00 0.66
C LEU A 635 -35.16 -9.97 -0.36
N SER A 636 -34.01 -10.50 0.02
CA SER A 636 -32.83 -10.59 -0.85
C SER A 636 -32.70 -11.97 -1.46
N PHE A 637 -32.57 -12.03 -2.78
CA PHE A 637 -32.21 -13.21 -3.56
C PHE A 637 -30.81 -13.01 -4.13
N ILE A 638 -29.90 -13.95 -3.91
CA ILE A 638 -28.53 -13.96 -4.42
C ILE A 638 -28.28 -15.29 -5.12
N TYR A 639 -27.71 -15.25 -6.31
CA TYR A 639 -27.27 -16.41 -7.07
C TYR A 639 -25.88 -16.13 -7.65
N GLU A 640 -24.97 -17.09 -7.52
CA GLU A 640 -23.63 -17.04 -8.13
C GLU A 640 -23.31 -18.40 -8.74
N GLY A 641 -22.80 -18.41 -9.97
CA GLY A 641 -22.43 -19.64 -10.68
C GLY A 641 -21.11 -19.51 -11.42
N LYS A 642 -20.24 -20.52 -11.25
CA LYS A 642 -18.92 -20.59 -11.86
C LYS A 642 -18.56 -22.02 -12.27
N PRO A 643 -17.79 -22.23 -13.36
CA PRO A 643 -17.25 -23.53 -13.70
C PRO A 643 -16.02 -23.84 -12.83
N VAL A 644 -15.98 -25.03 -12.25
CA VAL A 644 -14.86 -25.52 -11.43
C VAL A 644 -14.31 -26.80 -12.05
N LEU A 645 -12.99 -26.94 -12.04
CA LEU A 645 -12.33 -28.15 -12.51
C LEU A 645 -12.34 -29.19 -11.37
N PHE A 646 -12.87 -30.37 -11.63
CA PHE A 646 -12.87 -31.48 -10.67
C PHE A 646 -12.30 -32.75 -11.31
N THR A 647 -11.67 -33.57 -10.48
CA THR A 647 -11.19 -34.88 -10.89
C THR A 647 -12.30 -35.90 -10.65
N ASP A 648 -12.77 -36.53 -11.72
CA ASP A 648 -13.76 -37.60 -11.64
C ASP A 648 -13.13 -38.88 -11.03
N LEU A 649 -13.94 -39.85 -10.62
CA LEU A 649 -13.50 -41.14 -10.07
C LEU A 649 -12.62 -41.94 -11.05
N SER A 650 -12.64 -41.58 -12.34
CA SER A 650 -11.77 -42.10 -13.40
C SER A 650 -10.43 -41.37 -13.56
N ASN A 651 -10.10 -40.48 -12.63
CA ASN A 651 -8.90 -39.61 -12.66
C ASN A 651 -8.84 -38.66 -13.87
N ALA A 652 -9.96 -38.44 -14.56
CA ALA A 652 -10.08 -37.49 -15.65
C ALA A 652 -10.54 -36.12 -15.13
N LEU A 653 -9.86 -35.06 -15.55
CA LEU A 653 -10.25 -33.68 -15.26
C LEU A 653 -11.49 -33.31 -16.09
N LYS A 654 -12.57 -32.93 -15.40
CA LYS A 654 -13.83 -32.48 -16.02
C LYS A 654 -14.25 -31.15 -15.40
N TYR A 655 -14.93 -30.33 -16.18
CA TYR A 655 -15.57 -29.11 -15.66
C TYR A 655 -16.94 -29.44 -15.09
N ARG A 656 -17.24 -28.94 -13.88
CA ARG A 656 -18.56 -28.96 -13.26
C ARG A 656 -19.02 -27.52 -13.03
N TRP A 657 -20.30 -27.27 -13.23
CA TRP A 657 -20.91 -26.00 -12.85
C TRP A 657 -21.22 -26.03 -11.35
N GLU A 658 -20.61 -25.12 -10.60
CA GLU A 658 -20.91 -24.90 -9.19
C GLU A 658 -21.82 -23.68 -9.08
N SER A 659 -22.94 -23.82 -8.38
CA SER A 659 -23.92 -22.77 -8.22
C SER A 659 -24.31 -22.65 -6.77
N THR A 660 -24.20 -21.45 -6.23
CA THR A 660 -24.71 -21.10 -4.91
C THR A 660 -25.91 -20.19 -5.07
N PHE A 661 -26.96 -20.44 -4.29
CA PHE A 661 -28.08 -19.51 -4.20
C PHE A 661 -28.39 -19.24 -2.74
N SER A 662 -28.91 -18.06 -2.44
CA SER A 662 -29.29 -17.68 -1.10
C SER A 662 -30.49 -16.73 -1.12
N ILE A 663 -31.43 -16.97 -0.23
CA ILE A 663 -32.63 -16.16 -0.02
C ILE A 663 -32.58 -15.69 1.43
N PHE A 664 -32.60 -14.38 1.65
CA PHE A 664 -32.55 -13.77 2.96
C PHE A 664 -33.79 -12.90 3.15
N LEU A 665 -34.46 -13.06 4.28
CA LEU A 665 -35.52 -12.17 4.72
C LEU A 665 -35.04 -11.44 5.97
N GLN A 666 -34.90 -10.12 5.88
CA GLN A 666 -34.39 -9.29 6.97
C GLN A 666 -35.43 -8.25 7.39
N TRP A 667 -35.64 -8.08 8.70
CA TRP A 667 -36.45 -6.99 9.23
C TRP A 667 -35.57 -5.74 9.40
N ILE A 668 -35.94 -4.64 8.73
CA ILE A 668 -35.15 -3.40 8.68
C ILE A 668 -34.99 -2.74 10.06
N PRO A 669 -36.03 -2.65 10.92
CA PRO A 669 -35.95 -2.02 12.24
C PRO A 669 -35.09 -2.77 13.27
N ILE A 670 -34.96 -4.11 13.16
CA ILE A 670 -34.13 -4.94 14.04
C ILE A 670 -33.31 -5.91 13.17
N PRO A 671 -32.07 -5.53 12.76
CA PRO A 671 -31.24 -6.33 11.86
C PRO A 671 -30.86 -7.73 12.38
N GLU A 672 -31.05 -7.97 13.67
CA GLU A 672 -30.79 -9.24 14.36
C GLU A 672 -31.84 -10.31 14.00
N VAL A 673 -33.03 -9.93 13.53
CA VAL A 673 -34.08 -10.84 13.06
C VAL A 673 -33.92 -11.07 11.56
N LYS A 674 -33.18 -12.13 11.21
CA LYS A 674 -32.91 -12.54 9.83
C LYS A 674 -33.16 -14.04 9.64
N SER A 675 -33.99 -14.39 8.66
CA SER A 675 -34.13 -15.77 8.21
C SER A 675 -33.35 -15.96 6.92
N THR A 676 -32.54 -17.00 6.85
CA THR A 676 -31.59 -17.23 5.75
C THR A 676 -31.78 -18.64 5.20
N VAL A 677 -31.96 -18.76 3.90
CA VAL A 677 -32.00 -20.03 3.18
C VAL A 677 -30.85 -20.01 2.19
N ARG A 678 -29.88 -20.92 2.32
CA ARG A 678 -28.74 -21.04 1.40
C ARG A 678 -28.73 -22.43 0.80
N GLY A 679 -28.49 -22.54 -0.50
CA GLY A 679 -28.20 -23.82 -1.13
C GLY A 679 -26.90 -23.76 -1.91
N ASP A 680 -26.16 -24.85 -1.83
CA ASP A 680 -25.06 -25.17 -2.74
C ASP A 680 -25.52 -26.33 -3.61
N GLY A 681 -24.93 -26.57 -4.78
CA GLY A 681 -25.41 -27.52 -5.79
C GLY A 681 -25.65 -28.98 -5.34
N SER A 682 -25.34 -29.31 -4.08
CA SER A 682 -25.54 -30.61 -3.41
C SER A 682 -26.44 -30.60 -2.16
N ALA A 683 -26.81 -29.45 -1.57
CA ALA A 683 -27.58 -29.41 -0.32
C ALA A 683 -28.33 -28.07 -0.08
N PHE A 684 -29.45 -28.12 0.66
CA PHE A 684 -30.22 -26.96 1.11
C PHE A 684 -30.03 -26.75 2.62
N TYR A 685 -29.73 -25.53 3.03
CA TYR A 685 -29.52 -25.14 4.43
C TYR A 685 -30.52 -24.03 4.78
N VAL A 686 -31.35 -24.26 5.79
CA VAL A 686 -32.30 -23.26 6.32
C VAL A 686 -31.83 -22.88 7.72
N ARG A 687 -31.61 -21.60 7.98
CA ARG A 687 -31.27 -21.07 9.31
C ARG A 687 -32.25 -19.95 9.64
N GLY A 688 -33.09 -20.20 10.65
CA GLY A 688 -34.13 -19.30 11.14
C GLY A 688 -33.59 -18.14 11.96
#